data_AF-A0A5J4VG33-F1
#
_entry.id   AF-A0A5J4VG33-F1
#
_cell.length_a   1.000
_cell.length_b   1.000
_cell.length_c   1.000
_cell.angle_alpha   90.00
_cell.angle_beta   90.00
_cell.angle_gamma   90.00
#
_symmetry.space_group_name_H-M   'P 1'
#
loop_
_entity.id
_entity.type
_entity.pdbx_description
1 polymer ?
#
loop_
_entity_poly.entity_id
_entity_poly.type
_entity_poly.pdbx_seq_one_letter_code
_entity_poly.pdbx_strand_id
1 'polypeptide(L)'
;MDPLILFAGNSMVKKITTEKYDVDIFACVDYNESKRCIVLPDSRIKDFEYDTVNKRQQPKQPNQIFKYEKLGKANIKFDKKKDLDVISQVFEVLGFDTELIKYHEQAEQDDKASQDVNMTKQQAEILINGLNNLIVHNYAAKSEKETTLFKLFSSINGMKVIADVDQQWINETYNKISQIQGLTIKARSNFDRTRIKLAERSCTPHYIEKLVRLTNEEYYNSEYLPTKVKSEDIKSKSSSKSNNDDDIIDLAKITINNIDLTDQFELADIQTKITKEEYECVEDIISDMTKILRYTHSDTVTFLFKQYDNLEKKYIFVWKSKSCAQDILNMIPAHFNRKKSKTLWQLVLACNQIFLIKKVEFKSDDLDVFSMFQGWKYHQLEQINMELIQPYLDHIKQVISSNDTTVYEYILKWFAMIIQHPEQQTRVSMILRGGQGCGKNTFTDVLSELVSGYSLRNITSLTSVTGQFNSILSNRVFIVLNELTTFSSSIGHEVDKLKSLITDPTLEIRTKFSSSRVEKNLLNFILVSNHLDPVHLDQDDRRYLVCQCDSKYTKNTQYFNNLFQHINQEGFYDNLITYFHKLDISQFDARIIPMTEAKKEIIEVSLTDIDRFCIQHFKQLKVGWLCDEALRYCPDSIKPQNFGLQIHKNCETIRKYIAKKSIRLYKIKEDKIAELEQYVEDDVSEVVINEINEEHYNTQ
;
A
#
# COMPACT_ATOMS: atom_id res chain seq x y z
N MET A 1 15.63 -9.94 -43.37
CA MET A 1 15.15 -9.48 -42.05
C MET A 1 14.17 -10.53 -41.55
N ASP A 2 14.63 -11.33 -40.60
CA ASP A 2 13.90 -12.48 -40.07
C ASP A 2 12.71 -12.08 -39.17
N PRO A 3 11.55 -12.76 -39.29
CA PRO A 3 10.43 -12.60 -38.39
C PRO A 3 10.45 -13.69 -37.31
N LEU A 4 11.35 -13.56 -36.33
CA LEU A 4 11.35 -14.40 -35.12
C LEU A 4 11.81 -13.56 -33.92
N ILE A 5 10.91 -12.69 -33.45
CA ILE A 5 10.94 -12.22 -32.06
C ILE A 5 9.61 -12.65 -31.44
N LEU A 6 9.62 -13.88 -30.92
CA LEU A 6 8.65 -14.33 -29.94
C LEU A 6 8.90 -13.54 -28.66
N PHE A 7 8.07 -12.52 -28.41
CA PHE A 7 8.01 -11.87 -27.10
C PHE A 7 7.45 -12.87 -26.08
N ALA A 8 8.34 -13.58 -25.40
CA ALA A 8 8.01 -14.21 -24.13
C ALA A 8 7.78 -13.09 -23.10
N GLY A 9 6.55 -12.94 -22.60
CA GLY A 9 6.25 -12.05 -21.48
C GLY A 9 5.39 -10.82 -21.76
N ASN A 10 4.54 -10.81 -22.79
CA ASN A 10 3.53 -9.75 -22.91
C ASN A 10 2.31 -10.09 -22.04
N SER A 11 2.26 -9.56 -20.81
CA SER A 11 1.21 -9.74 -19.80
C SER A 11 -0.15 -9.09 -20.15
N MET A 12 -0.29 -8.58 -21.38
CA MET A 12 -1.41 -7.75 -21.85
C MET A 12 -2.33 -8.46 -22.87
N VAL A 13 -2.19 -9.78 -23.03
CA VAL A 13 -3.07 -10.61 -23.88
C VAL A 13 -3.80 -11.60 -22.97
N LYS A 14 -5.14 -11.50 -22.86
CA LYS A 14 -5.94 -12.54 -22.19
C LYS A 14 -6.36 -13.60 -23.20
N LYS A 15 -6.24 -14.86 -22.79
CA LYS A 15 -6.53 -16.05 -23.60
C LYS A 15 -7.87 -16.65 -23.15
N ILE A 16 -8.79 -16.89 -24.09
CA ILE A 16 -9.98 -17.71 -23.83
C ILE A 16 -9.68 -19.13 -24.34
N THR A 17 -9.85 -20.12 -23.46
CA THR A 17 -9.61 -21.54 -23.75
C THR A 17 -10.94 -22.29 -23.64
N THR A 18 -11.28 -23.07 -24.66
CA THR A 18 -12.39 -24.03 -24.67
C THR A 18 -11.86 -25.46 -24.79
N GLU A 19 -12.74 -26.45 -24.87
CA GLU A 19 -12.32 -27.86 -25.07
C GLU A 19 -11.56 -28.09 -26.37
N LYS A 20 -11.77 -27.25 -27.40
CA LYS A 20 -11.15 -27.41 -28.73
C LYS A 20 -10.34 -26.20 -29.19
N TYR A 21 -10.51 -25.01 -28.62
CA TYR A 21 -9.90 -23.80 -29.18
C TYR A 21 -9.27 -22.90 -28.12
N ASP A 22 -8.14 -22.29 -28.48
CA ASP A 22 -7.58 -21.14 -27.78
C ASP A 22 -7.69 -19.90 -28.67
N VAL A 23 -8.20 -18.80 -28.10
CA VAL A 23 -8.35 -17.51 -28.78
C VAL A 23 -7.59 -16.44 -28.02
N ASP A 24 -6.62 -15.80 -28.69
CA ASP A 24 -5.87 -14.66 -28.14
C ASP A 24 -6.68 -13.35 -28.33
N ILE A 25 -7.05 -12.71 -27.21
CA ILE A 25 -7.78 -11.45 -27.21
C ILE A 25 -6.86 -10.31 -26.73
N PHE A 26 -6.68 -9.32 -27.60
CA PHE A 26 -6.02 -8.06 -27.22
C PHE A 26 -7.03 -7.16 -26.51
N ALA A 27 -7.07 -7.22 -25.18
CA ALA A 27 -7.82 -6.28 -24.35
C ALA A 27 -7.01 -5.92 -23.10
N CYS A 28 -6.75 -4.63 -22.90
CA CYS A 28 -6.29 -4.08 -21.63
C CYS A 28 -7.46 -3.33 -20.97
N VAL A 29 -7.84 -3.73 -19.75
CA VAL A 29 -8.24 -2.84 -18.64
C VAL A 29 -7.89 -3.52 -17.30
N ASP A 30 -7.38 -2.72 -16.37
CA ASP A 30 -6.92 -2.98 -15.00
C ASP A 30 -8.01 -3.53 -14.04
N TYR A 31 -7.60 -3.88 -12.81
CA TYR A 31 -8.30 -4.56 -11.70
C TYR A 31 -9.56 -3.86 -11.11
N ASN A 32 -10.26 -3.02 -11.89
CA ASN A 32 -11.50 -2.33 -11.52
C ASN A 32 -12.68 -2.64 -12.47
N GLU A 33 -12.73 -3.84 -13.07
CA GLU A 33 -13.93 -4.39 -13.75
C GLU A 33 -14.74 -3.45 -14.68
N SER A 34 -14.10 -2.73 -15.59
CA SER A 34 -14.80 -2.13 -16.74
C SER A 34 -14.33 -2.75 -18.06
N LYS A 35 -14.65 -4.03 -18.29
CA LYS A 35 -14.22 -4.70 -19.53
C LYS A 35 -15.16 -4.41 -20.69
N ARG A 36 -14.59 -3.72 -21.69
CA ARG A 36 -15.05 -3.70 -23.08
C ARG A 36 -14.40 -4.86 -23.83
N CYS A 37 -15.19 -5.63 -24.58
CA CYS A 37 -14.68 -6.67 -25.47
C CYS A 37 -14.49 -6.09 -26.88
N ILE A 38 -13.24 -5.98 -27.34
CA ILE A 38 -12.93 -5.75 -28.75
C ILE A 38 -11.94 -6.84 -29.17
N VAL A 39 -12.33 -7.62 -30.16
CA VAL A 39 -11.44 -8.54 -30.88
C VAL A 39 -10.99 -7.79 -32.14
N LEU A 40 -9.68 -7.69 -32.34
CA LEU A 40 -9.12 -7.05 -33.52
C LEU A 40 -9.05 -8.05 -34.70
N PRO A 41 -9.07 -7.58 -35.96
CA PRO A 41 -8.93 -8.45 -37.15
C PRO A 41 -7.65 -9.29 -37.21
N ASP A 42 -6.64 -8.99 -36.38
CA ASP A 42 -5.38 -9.73 -36.30
C ASP A 42 -5.35 -10.79 -35.18
N SER A 43 -6.46 -11.01 -34.47
CA SER A 43 -6.55 -12.03 -33.43
C SER A 43 -6.24 -13.44 -33.97
N ARG A 44 -5.57 -14.23 -33.13
CA ARG A 44 -4.99 -15.53 -33.46
C ARG A 44 -5.77 -16.65 -32.78
N ILE A 45 -6.09 -17.70 -33.53
CA ILE A 45 -6.82 -18.89 -33.04
C ILE A 45 -5.96 -20.14 -33.21
N LYS A 46 -5.92 -21.00 -32.19
CA LYS A 46 -5.28 -22.33 -32.20
C LYS A 46 -6.31 -23.43 -31.95
N ASP A 47 -6.22 -24.52 -32.71
CA ASP A 47 -7.12 -25.70 -32.66
C ASP A 47 -6.43 -26.88 -31.96
N PHE A 48 -7.11 -27.49 -31.00
CA PHE A 48 -6.63 -28.57 -30.16
C PHE A 48 -7.48 -29.83 -30.32
N GLU A 49 -6.83 -30.98 -30.24
CA GLU A 49 -7.45 -32.28 -30.06
C GLU A 49 -7.34 -32.71 -28.59
N TYR A 50 -8.44 -33.24 -28.07
CA TYR A 50 -8.50 -33.74 -26.71
C TYR A 50 -8.05 -35.20 -26.69
N ASP A 51 -6.89 -35.46 -26.10
CA ASP A 51 -6.39 -36.83 -25.91
C ASP A 51 -7.16 -37.47 -24.74
N THR A 52 -8.10 -38.35 -25.06
CA THR A 52 -8.95 -39.04 -24.10
C THR A 52 -8.19 -40.00 -23.19
N VAL A 53 -6.97 -40.42 -23.58
CA VAL A 53 -6.14 -41.36 -22.80
C VAL A 53 -5.38 -40.61 -21.72
N ASN A 54 -4.77 -39.47 -22.06
CA ASN A 54 -3.94 -38.70 -21.14
C ASN A 54 -4.68 -37.55 -20.42
N LYS A 55 -5.96 -37.31 -20.77
CA LYS A 55 -6.78 -36.17 -20.28
C LYS A 55 -6.05 -34.83 -20.42
N ARG A 56 -5.35 -34.62 -21.53
CA ARG A 56 -4.61 -33.38 -21.84
C ARG A 56 -4.94 -32.93 -23.27
N GLN A 57 -5.07 -31.63 -23.45
CA GLN A 57 -5.25 -31.03 -24.78
C GLN A 57 -3.90 -31.00 -25.51
N GLN A 58 -3.87 -31.47 -26.76
CA GLN A 58 -2.70 -31.41 -27.63
C GLN A 58 -3.06 -30.71 -28.94
N PRO A 59 -2.23 -29.81 -29.48
CA PRO A 59 -2.55 -29.10 -30.72
C PRO A 59 -2.60 -30.07 -31.90
N LYS A 60 -3.62 -29.96 -32.76
CA LYS A 60 -3.77 -30.86 -33.93
C LYS A 60 -2.56 -30.85 -34.86
N GLN A 61 -1.90 -29.71 -34.96
CA GLN A 61 -0.58 -29.56 -35.58
C GLN A 61 0.24 -28.52 -34.81
N PRO A 62 1.54 -28.77 -34.54
CA PRO A 62 2.38 -27.79 -33.87
C PRO A 62 2.51 -26.53 -34.74
N ASN A 63 2.11 -25.39 -34.20
CA ASN A 63 2.26 -24.03 -34.76
C ASN A 63 1.25 -23.57 -35.83
N GLN A 64 0.10 -24.23 -36.01
CA GLN A 64 -0.93 -23.67 -36.90
C GLN A 64 -1.71 -22.54 -36.19
N ILE A 65 -1.55 -21.31 -36.69
CA ILE A 65 -2.18 -20.09 -36.15
C ILE A 65 -3.07 -19.49 -37.24
N PHE A 66 -4.38 -19.38 -36.98
CA PHE A 66 -5.31 -18.74 -37.90
C PHE A 66 -5.47 -17.24 -37.55
N LYS A 67 -5.45 -16.36 -38.56
CA LYS A 67 -5.82 -14.94 -38.44
C LYS A 67 -7.27 -14.75 -38.88
N TYR A 68 -8.03 -13.86 -38.22
CA TYR A 68 -9.46 -13.60 -38.53
C TYR A 68 -9.73 -13.32 -40.02
N GLU A 69 -8.85 -12.57 -40.70
CA GLU A 69 -8.97 -12.29 -42.14
C GLU A 69 -8.88 -13.54 -43.05
N LYS A 70 -8.29 -14.64 -42.56
CA LYS A 70 -8.18 -15.90 -43.32
C LYS A 70 -9.41 -16.81 -43.18
N LEU A 71 -10.31 -16.57 -42.22
CA LEU A 71 -11.56 -17.34 -42.05
C LEU A 71 -12.61 -17.01 -43.11
N GLY A 72 -12.57 -15.81 -43.72
CA GLY A 72 -13.50 -15.40 -44.76
C GLY A 72 -13.08 -15.73 -46.20
N LYS A 73 -11.83 -16.15 -46.45
CA LYS A 73 -11.30 -16.34 -47.83
C LYS A 73 -10.61 -17.67 -48.11
N ALA A 74 -10.42 -18.54 -47.12
CA ALA A 74 -9.89 -19.87 -47.35
C ALA A 74 -11.01 -20.92 -47.21
N ASN A 75 -10.99 -21.94 -48.07
CA ASN A 75 -11.92 -23.08 -48.14
C ASN A 75 -11.91 -23.97 -46.87
N ILE A 76 -12.08 -23.39 -45.69
CA ILE A 76 -12.33 -24.11 -44.44
C ILE A 76 -13.84 -24.10 -44.26
N LYS A 77 -14.48 -25.23 -44.55
CA LYS A 77 -15.93 -25.42 -44.35
C LYS A 77 -16.22 -25.46 -42.85
N PHE A 78 -16.33 -24.30 -42.22
CA PHE A 78 -17.17 -24.17 -41.03
C PHE A 78 -18.63 -24.24 -41.49
N ASP A 79 -19.46 -24.99 -40.78
CA ASP A 79 -20.77 -25.46 -41.21
C ASP A 79 -21.63 -24.42 -41.97
N LYS A 80 -21.69 -24.61 -43.30
CA LYS A 80 -22.74 -24.13 -44.23
C LYS A 80 -23.15 -22.65 -44.21
N LYS A 81 -22.41 -21.74 -43.57
CA LYS A 81 -22.62 -20.28 -43.69
C LYS A 81 -21.43 -19.65 -44.41
N LYS A 82 -21.66 -19.18 -45.64
CA LYS A 82 -20.73 -18.31 -46.36
C LYS A 82 -20.91 -16.89 -45.84
N ASP A 83 -19.80 -16.20 -45.63
CA ASP A 83 -19.70 -14.81 -45.17
C ASP A 83 -20.04 -14.61 -43.68
N LEU A 84 -19.04 -14.81 -42.81
CA LEU A 84 -19.07 -14.39 -41.40
C LEU A 84 -18.47 -12.99 -41.30
N ASP A 85 -19.27 -12.00 -41.67
CA ASP A 85 -18.92 -10.57 -41.70
C ASP A 85 -19.13 -9.87 -40.34
N VAL A 86 -19.84 -10.52 -39.40
CA VAL A 86 -20.15 -9.96 -38.07
C VAL A 86 -19.73 -10.92 -36.95
N ILE A 87 -19.05 -10.37 -35.92
CA ILE A 87 -18.41 -11.17 -34.86
C ILE A 87 -19.38 -12.03 -34.03
N SER A 88 -20.64 -11.61 -33.92
CA SER A 88 -21.68 -12.36 -33.22
C SER A 88 -21.96 -13.71 -33.88
N GLN A 89 -21.88 -13.78 -35.22
CA GLN A 89 -22.12 -15.01 -35.98
C GLN A 89 -20.94 -15.99 -35.83
N VAL A 90 -19.72 -15.48 -35.63
CA VAL A 90 -18.53 -16.30 -35.34
C VAL A 90 -18.65 -16.95 -33.97
N PHE A 91 -19.12 -16.20 -32.97
CA PHE A 91 -19.33 -16.73 -31.62
C PHE A 91 -20.45 -17.78 -31.55
N GLU A 92 -21.54 -17.56 -32.28
CA GLU A 92 -22.62 -18.56 -32.42
C GLU A 92 -22.11 -19.90 -32.99
N VAL A 93 -21.29 -19.87 -34.04
CA VAL A 93 -20.73 -21.09 -34.67
C VAL A 93 -19.72 -21.79 -33.78
N LEU A 94 -18.97 -21.04 -32.97
CA LEU A 94 -18.04 -21.59 -31.99
C LEU A 94 -18.71 -22.09 -30.70
N GLY A 95 -20.05 -22.06 -30.63
CA GLY A 95 -20.83 -22.55 -29.50
C GLY A 95 -20.86 -21.59 -28.30
N PHE A 96 -20.51 -20.33 -28.48
CA PHE A 96 -20.66 -19.30 -27.47
C PHE A 96 -22.10 -18.76 -27.50
N ASP A 97 -22.81 -18.92 -26.39
CA ASP A 97 -24.13 -18.34 -26.22
C ASP A 97 -24.01 -16.80 -26.07
N THR A 98 -24.40 -16.07 -27.11
CA THR A 98 -24.36 -14.61 -27.10
C THR A 98 -25.53 -13.99 -26.35
N GLU A 99 -26.54 -14.76 -25.91
CA GLU A 99 -27.58 -14.26 -25.01
C GLU A 99 -27.05 -14.01 -23.59
N LEU A 100 -25.99 -14.70 -23.17
CA LEU A 100 -25.22 -14.34 -21.96
C LEU A 100 -24.47 -12.99 -22.11
N ILE A 101 -24.37 -12.47 -23.33
CA ILE A 101 -23.82 -11.15 -23.69
C ILE A 101 -24.97 -10.19 -24.07
N LYS A 102 -26.24 -10.53 -23.77
CA LYS A 102 -27.27 -9.49 -23.60
C LYS A 102 -26.97 -8.77 -22.30
N TYR A 103 -26.17 -7.73 -22.46
CA TYR A 103 -26.20 -6.48 -21.71
C TYR A 103 -27.37 -6.42 -20.70
N HIS A 104 -27.15 -6.93 -19.49
CA HIS A 104 -27.66 -6.21 -18.35
C HIS A 104 -26.73 -5.01 -18.24
N GLU A 105 -27.13 -3.90 -18.88
CA GLU A 105 -26.75 -2.61 -18.33
C GLU A 105 -27.21 -2.71 -16.88
N GLN A 106 -26.28 -2.96 -15.95
CA GLN A 106 -26.47 -2.39 -14.64
C GLN A 106 -26.70 -0.93 -14.97
N ALA A 107 -27.95 -0.51 -14.80
CA ALA A 107 -28.24 0.89 -14.72
C ALA A 107 -27.16 1.41 -13.76
N GLU A 108 -26.30 2.33 -14.24
CA GLU A 108 -25.91 3.38 -13.32
C GLU A 108 -27.25 3.75 -12.67
N GLN A 109 -27.37 3.52 -11.37
CA GLN A 109 -28.37 4.24 -10.61
C GLN A 109 -27.92 5.70 -10.77
N ASP A 110 -28.30 6.31 -11.90
CA ASP A 110 -28.78 7.66 -11.92
C ASP A 110 -29.75 7.66 -10.75
N ASP A 111 -29.35 8.38 -9.69
CA ASP A 111 -30.24 8.74 -8.60
C ASP A 111 -31.62 8.87 -9.20
N LYS A 112 -32.55 7.99 -8.78
CA LYS A 112 -33.96 8.04 -9.19
C LYS A 112 -34.29 9.52 -9.33
N ALA A 113 -34.63 9.95 -10.55
CA ALA A 113 -34.95 11.34 -10.86
C ALA A 113 -35.64 11.92 -9.64
N SER A 114 -34.95 12.80 -8.90
CA SER A 114 -35.54 13.36 -7.70
C SER A 114 -36.85 13.97 -8.17
N GLN A 115 -37.97 13.50 -7.62
CA GLN A 115 -39.28 14.00 -8.00
C GLN A 115 -39.42 15.52 -7.71
N ASP A 116 -38.46 16.11 -7.01
CA ASP A 116 -38.25 17.55 -6.91
C ASP A 116 -37.34 18.08 -8.04
N VAL A 117 -37.88 18.25 -9.24
CA VAL A 117 -37.30 19.18 -10.23
C VAL A 117 -37.88 20.56 -9.93
N ASN A 118 -37.24 21.30 -9.02
CA ASN A 118 -37.62 22.69 -8.73
C ASN A 118 -37.03 23.64 -9.80
N MET A 119 -37.43 23.43 -11.06
CA MET A 119 -37.02 24.26 -12.20
C MET A 119 -38.24 24.64 -13.04
N THR A 120 -38.40 25.93 -13.36
CA THR A 120 -39.50 26.42 -14.21
C THR A 120 -39.17 26.29 -15.69
N LYS A 121 -40.20 26.27 -16.57
CA LYS A 121 -39.99 26.31 -18.03
C LYS A 121 -39.12 27.49 -18.47
N GLN A 122 -39.31 28.66 -17.86
CA GLN A 122 -38.51 29.85 -18.14
C GLN A 122 -37.02 29.63 -17.79
N GLN A 123 -36.73 28.99 -16.65
CA GLN A 123 -35.37 28.62 -16.26
C GLN A 123 -34.76 27.60 -17.24
N ALA A 124 -35.54 26.62 -17.69
CA ALA A 124 -35.10 25.65 -18.69
C ALA A 124 -34.75 26.32 -20.03
N GLU A 125 -35.57 27.27 -20.49
CA GLU A 125 -35.31 28.03 -21.73
C GLU A 125 -34.02 28.84 -21.68
N ILE A 126 -33.78 29.52 -20.55
CA ILE A 126 -32.54 30.28 -20.34
C ILE A 126 -31.33 29.35 -20.41
N LEU A 127 -31.39 28.18 -19.76
CA LEU A 127 -30.30 27.20 -19.79
C LEU A 127 -30.03 26.65 -21.19
N ILE A 128 -31.07 26.29 -21.95
CA ILE A 128 -30.90 25.79 -23.32
C ILE A 128 -30.25 26.83 -24.21
N ASN A 129 -30.63 28.10 -24.09
CA ASN A 129 -30.03 29.20 -24.85
C ASN A 129 -28.56 29.46 -24.45
N GLY A 130 -28.16 29.09 -23.22
CA GLY A 130 -26.79 29.22 -22.74
C GLY A 130 -25.79 28.21 -23.32
N LEU A 131 -26.25 27.16 -24.02
CA LEU A 131 -25.41 26.07 -24.54
C LEU A 131 -24.64 26.41 -25.83
N ASN A 132 -24.73 27.64 -26.35
CA ASN A 132 -24.16 28.01 -27.66
C ASN A 132 -22.64 27.79 -27.78
N ASN A 133 -21.89 27.82 -26.68
CA ASN A 133 -20.43 27.61 -26.64
C ASN A 133 -20.01 26.16 -26.29
N LEU A 134 -20.97 25.22 -26.20
CA LEU A 134 -20.71 23.85 -25.77
C LEU A 134 -20.14 22.98 -26.91
N ILE A 135 -19.05 22.26 -26.62
CA ILE A 135 -18.52 21.23 -27.51
C ILE A 135 -19.19 19.88 -27.20
N VAL A 136 -19.74 19.22 -28.23
CA VAL A 136 -20.50 17.98 -28.10
C VAL A 136 -19.88 16.85 -28.93
N HIS A 137 -19.54 15.76 -28.25
CA HIS A 137 -18.95 14.55 -28.82
C HIS A 137 -19.97 13.41 -28.94
N ASN A 138 -19.67 12.42 -29.80
CA ASN A 138 -20.54 11.25 -29.93
C ASN A 138 -20.41 10.29 -28.73
N TYR A 139 -19.18 9.97 -28.30
CA TYR A 139 -18.94 8.89 -27.31
C TYR A 139 -18.08 9.28 -26.10
N ALA A 140 -17.18 10.25 -26.21
CA ALA A 140 -16.29 10.64 -25.12
C ALA A 140 -16.02 12.14 -25.15
N ALA A 141 -16.21 12.80 -24.00
CA ALA A 141 -15.78 14.18 -23.77
C ALA A 141 -14.31 14.20 -23.34
N LYS A 142 -13.55 15.21 -23.76
CA LYS A 142 -12.11 15.33 -23.44
C LYS A 142 -11.82 16.21 -22.22
N SER A 143 -12.81 16.98 -21.77
CA SER A 143 -12.73 17.79 -20.55
C SER A 143 -14.10 18.00 -19.93
N GLU A 144 -14.14 18.56 -18.71
CA GLU A 144 -15.39 18.86 -17.99
C GLU A 144 -16.23 20.00 -18.63
N LYS A 145 -15.65 20.73 -19.59
CA LYS A 145 -16.34 21.78 -20.38
C LYS A 145 -16.96 21.24 -21.67
N GLU A 146 -16.86 19.93 -21.91
CA GLU A 146 -17.41 19.26 -23.09
C GLU A 146 -18.41 18.18 -22.64
N THR A 147 -19.33 17.80 -23.52
CA THR A 147 -20.31 16.74 -23.22
C THR A 147 -20.42 15.73 -24.35
N THR A 148 -21.18 14.66 -24.11
CA THR A 148 -21.55 13.68 -25.14
C THR A 148 -23.02 13.80 -25.50
N LEU A 149 -23.40 13.35 -26.70
CA LEU A 149 -24.81 13.26 -27.12
C LEU A 149 -25.65 12.49 -26.09
N PHE A 150 -25.07 11.43 -25.52
CA PHE A 150 -25.75 10.61 -24.51
C PHE A 150 -26.16 11.42 -23.27
N LYS A 151 -25.21 12.08 -22.59
CA LYS A 151 -25.49 12.82 -21.35
C LYS A 151 -26.39 14.04 -21.61
N LEU A 152 -26.14 14.72 -22.72
CA LEU A 152 -26.93 15.88 -23.12
C LEU A 152 -28.39 15.50 -23.40
N PHE A 153 -28.63 14.43 -24.17
CA PHE A 153 -29.98 14.01 -24.55
C PHE A 153 -30.78 13.45 -23.38
N SER A 154 -30.15 12.65 -22.53
CA SER A 154 -30.80 12.16 -21.30
C SER A 154 -31.24 13.32 -20.40
N SER A 155 -30.44 14.40 -20.30
CA SER A 155 -30.78 15.56 -19.47
C SER A 155 -31.91 16.40 -20.07
N ILE A 156 -31.95 16.55 -21.40
CA ILE A 156 -33.04 17.23 -22.12
C ILE A 156 -34.34 16.47 -21.95
N ASN A 157 -34.30 15.15 -22.09
CA ASN A 157 -35.48 14.31 -21.89
C ASN A 157 -35.99 14.36 -20.45
N GLY A 158 -35.11 14.61 -19.47
CA GLY A 158 -35.50 14.87 -18.08
C GLY A 158 -36.29 16.16 -17.88
N MET A 159 -36.19 17.13 -18.79
CA MET A 159 -36.97 18.37 -18.73
C MET A 159 -38.46 18.14 -19.02
N LYS A 160 -38.87 16.95 -19.51
CA LYS A 160 -40.29 16.57 -19.68
C LYS A 160 -41.07 16.57 -18.36
N VAL A 161 -40.39 16.49 -17.21
CA VAL A 161 -41.00 16.50 -15.87
C VAL A 161 -41.35 17.92 -15.41
N ILE A 162 -40.85 18.96 -16.09
CA ILE A 162 -41.09 20.37 -15.75
C ILE A 162 -42.51 20.77 -16.16
N ALA A 163 -43.22 21.48 -15.28
CA ALA A 163 -44.53 22.04 -15.58
C ALA A 163 -44.47 22.94 -16.84
N ASP A 164 -45.47 22.82 -17.71
CA ASP A 164 -45.63 23.56 -18.97
C ASP A 164 -44.66 23.20 -20.11
N VAL A 165 -43.82 22.17 -19.95
CA VAL A 165 -42.98 21.62 -21.03
C VAL A 165 -43.72 20.49 -21.75
N ASP A 166 -43.96 20.65 -23.05
CA ASP A 166 -44.59 19.64 -23.90
C ASP A 166 -43.59 18.98 -24.88
N GLN A 167 -44.06 17.95 -25.58
CA GLN A 167 -43.23 17.22 -26.54
C GLN A 167 -42.81 18.09 -27.74
N GLN A 168 -43.58 19.14 -28.05
CA GLN A 168 -43.24 20.10 -29.10
C GLN A 168 -42.02 20.94 -28.68
N TRP A 169 -42.00 21.46 -27.46
CA TRP A 169 -40.88 22.23 -26.90
C TRP A 169 -39.59 21.41 -26.82
N ILE A 170 -39.69 20.13 -26.47
CA ILE A 170 -38.54 19.21 -26.48
C ILE A 170 -37.96 19.06 -27.90
N ASN A 171 -38.82 18.92 -28.92
CA ASN A 171 -38.38 18.82 -30.31
C ASN A 171 -37.72 20.13 -30.79
N GLU A 172 -38.28 21.28 -30.42
CA GLU A 172 -37.68 22.59 -30.68
C GLU A 172 -36.30 22.75 -29.99
N THR A 173 -36.16 22.22 -28.78
CA THR A 173 -34.88 22.18 -28.06
C THR A 173 -33.84 21.33 -28.80
N TYR A 174 -34.21 20.14 -29.29
CA TYR A 174 -33.32 19.33 -30.13
C TYR A 174 -32.93 20.05 -31.43
N ASN A 175 -33.86 20.80 -32.03
CA ASN A 175 -33.57 21.59 -33.23
C ASN A 175 -32.60 22.74 -32.93
N LYS A 176 -32.69 23.39 -31.77
CA LYS A 176 -31.69 24.40 -31.35
C LYS A 176 -30.32 23.76 -31.15
N ILE A 177 -30.27 22.59 -30.53
CA ILE A 177 -29.00 21.91 -30.23
C ILE A 177 -28.31 21.39 -31.49
N SER A 178 -29.05 20.93 -32.50
CA SER A 178 -28.46 20.50 -33.77
C SER A 178 -27.72 21.64 -34.52
N GLN A 179 -28.07 22.89 -34.21
CA GLN A 179 -27.48 24.10 -34.78
C GLN A 179 -26.27 24.64 -34.01
N ILE A 180 -25.95 24.09 -32.82
CA ILE A 180 -24.78 24.54 -32.04
C ILE A 180 -23.50 24.29 -32.85
N GLN A 181 -22.62 25.28 -32.94
CA GLN A 181 -21.39 25.18 -33.75
C GLN A 181 -20.43 24.12 -33.19
N GLY A 182 -20.39 23.95 -31.86
CA GLY A 182 -19.53 23.00 -31.16
C GLY A 182 -19.86 21.50 -31.33
N LEU A 183 -20.86 21.12 -32.13
CA LEU A 183 -21.06 19.70 -32.47
C LEU A 183 -19.93 19.18 -33.37
N THR A 184 -19.21 18.19 -32.88
CA THR A 184 -18.19 17.49 -33.67
C THR A 184 -18.80 16.78 -34.90
N ILE A 185 -17.98 16.57 -35.94
CA ILE A 185 -18.42 15.93 -37.21
C ILE A 185 -19.13 14.59 -36.95
N LYS A 186 -18.55 13.76 -36.06
CA LYS A 186 -19.14 12.46 -35.70
C LYS A 186 -20.40 12.57 -34.85
N ALA A 187 -20.54 13.63 -34.04
CA ALA A 187 -21.79 13.88 -33.30
C ALA A 187 -22.90 14.31 -34.25
N ARG A 188 -22.62 15.20 -35.23
CA ARG A 188 -23.60 15.59 -36.26
C ARG A 188 -24.10 14.39 -37.04
N SER A 189 -23.21 13.52 -37.50
CA SER A 189 -23.60 12.34 -38.29
C SER A 189 -24.42 11.31 -37.50
N ASN A 190 -24.39 11.34 -36.17
CA ASN A 190 -25.11 10.40 -35.29
C ASN A 190 -26.23 11.07 -34.48
N PHE A 191 -26.54 12.34 -34.72
CA PHE A 191 -27.45 13.14 -33.91
C PHE A 191 -28.86 12.53 -33.88
N ASP A 192 -29.49 12.37 -35.05
CA ASP A 192 -30.86 11.86 -35.15
C ASP A 192 -30.99 10.41 -34.69
N ARG A 193 -30.02 9.57 -35.04
CA ARG A 193 -29.98 8.17 -34.60
C ARG A 193 -29.91 8.06 -33.08
N THR A 194 -29.09 8.89 -32.44
CA THR A 194 -28.93 8.91 -30.98
C THR A 194 -30.16 9.50 -30.30
N ARG A 195 -30.78 10.53 -30.89
CA ARG A 195 -32.04 11.12 -30.39
C ARG A 195 -33.17 10.09 -30.35
N ILE A 196 -33.35 9.33 -31.43
CA ILE A 196 -34.34 8.26 -31.51
C ILE A 196 -34.04 7.16 -30.47
N LYS A 197 -32.78 6.72 -30.40
CA LYS A 197 -32.36 5.67 -29.47
C LYS A 197 -32.60 6.03 -27.99
N LEU A 198 -32.48 7.31 -27.64
CA LEU A 198 -32.57 7.78 -26.25
C LEU A 198 -33.92 8.42 -25.90
N ALA A 199 -34.93 8.36 -26.78
CA ALA A 199 -36.20 9.08 -26.62
C ALA A 199 -36.93 8.84 -25.28
N GLU A 200 -36.78 7.63 -24.72
CA GLU A 200 -37.39 7.20 -23.45
C GLU A 200 -36.44 7.33 -22.25
N ARG A 201 -35.15 7.62 -22.47
CA ARG A 201 -34.16 7.73 -21.39
C ARG A 201 -34.09 9.17 -20.90
N SER A 202 -34.16 9.37 -19.59
CA SER A 202 -34.11 10.69 -18.94
C SER A 202 -33.25 10.67 -17.68
N CYS A 203 -32.58 11.78 -17.37
CA CYS A 203 -31.85 12.02 -16.12
C CYS A 203 -32.06 13.46 -15.64
N THR A 204 -31.46 13.86 -14.51
CA THR A 204 -31.72 15.17 -13.89
C THR A 204 -31.39 16.38 -14.80
N PRO A 205 -32.31 17.35 -14.96
CA PRO A 205 -32.05 18.56 -15.76
C PRO A 205 -30.90 19.45 -15.24
N HIS A 206 -30.50 19.31 -13.96
CA HIS A 206 -29.42 20.09 -13.35
C HIS A 206 -28.04 19.85 -13.98
N TYR A 207 -27.87 18.79 -14.76
CA TYR A 207 -26.65 18.60 -15.56
C TYR A 207 -26.47 19.72 -16.60
N ILE A 208 -27.56 20.20 -17.21
CA ILE A 208 -27.53 21.30 -18.17
C ILE A 208 -27.13 22.60 -17.47
N GLU A 209 -27.63 22.82 -16.25
CA GLU A 209 -27.21 23.95 -15.40
C GLU A 209 -25.69 23.94 -15.14
N LYS A 210 -25.15 22.78 -14.75
CA LYS A 210 -23.70 22.61 -14.54
C LYS A 210 -22.91 22.91 -15.80
N LEU A 211 -23.38 22.44 -16.97
CA LEU A 211 -22.72 22.69 -18.25
C LEU A 211 -22.67 24.18 -18.59
N VAL A 212 -23.79 24.89 -18.50
CA VAL A 212 -23.85 26.33 -18.81
C VAL A 212 -22.95 27.13 -17.87
N ARG A 213 -22.92 26.80 -16.57
CA ARG A 213 -22.02 27.43 -15.60
C ARG A 213 -20.55 27.27 -15.95
N LEU A 214 -20.16 26.11 -16.51
CA LEU A 214 -18.76 25.80 -16.83
C LEU A 214 -18.32 26.31 -18.21
N THR A 215 -19.24 26.41 -19.17
CA THR A 215 -18.95 26.79 -20.56
C THR A 215 -19.29 28.24 -20.88
N ASN A 216 -20.19 28.85 -20.12
CA ASN A 216 -20.71 30.19 -20.37
C ASN A 216 -21.06 30.90 -19.04
N GLU A 217 -20.05 31.11 -18.21
CA GLU A 217 -20.16 31.65 -16.86
C GLU A 217 -20.79 33.07 -16.81
N GLU A 218 -20.42 33.93 -17.76
CA GLU A 218 -20.96 35.29 -17.86
C GLU A 218 -22.47 35.29 -18.10
N TYR A 219 -22.93 34.48 -19.07
CA TYR A 219 -24.35 34.29 -19.37
C TYR A 219 -25.10 33.62 -18.21
N TYR A 220 -24.48 32.65 -17.52
CA TYR A 220 -25.08 32.02 -16.33
C TYR A 220 -25.37 33.04 -15.23
N ASN A 221 -24.41 33.92 -14.96
CA ASN A 221 -24.53 34.94 -13.93
C ASN A 221 -25.51 36.07 -14.30
N SER A 222 -25.57 36.46 -15.57
CA SER A 222 -26.44 37.56 -16.02
C SER A 222 -27.89 37.15 -16.27
N GLU A 223 -28.13 35.97 -16.85
CA GLU A 223 -29.48 35.57 -17.31
C GLU A 223 -30.13 34.53 -16.39
N TYR A 224 -29.37 33.55 -15.89
CA TYR A 224 -29.94 32.44 -15.12
C TYR A 224 -29.99 32.72 -13.62
N LEU A 225 -28.90 33.19 -13.01
CA LEU A 225 -28.81 33.45 -11.57
C LEU A 225 -29.91 34.40 -11.03
N PRO A 226 -30.31 35.49 -11.72
CA PRO A 226 -31.37 36.39 -11.24
C PRO A 226 -32.75 35.73 -11.17
N THR A 227 -32.99 34.66 -11.93
CA THR A 227 -34.25 33.91 -11.89
C THR A 227 -34.39 33.01 -10.67
N LYS A 228 -33.29 32.71 -9.95
CA LYS A 228 -33.32 32.01 -8.65
C LYS A 228 -33.67 32.95 -7.49
N VAL A 229 -33.35 34.24 -7.62
CA VAL A 229 -33.60 35.25 -6.56
C VAL A 229 -35.06 35.68 -6.52
N LYS A 230 -35.78 35.68 -7.67
CA LYS A 230 -37.20 36.08 -7.73
C LYS A 230 -38.19 35.05 -7.16
N SER A 231 -37.76 33.82 -6.85
CA SER A 231 -38.63 32.79 -6.25
C SER A 231 -38.76 32.86 -4.72
N GLU A 232 -38.03 33.76 -4.04
CA GLU A 232 -38.11 33.92 -2.58
C GLU A 232 -39.09 35.02 -2.10
N ASP A 233 -39.60 35.87 -3.01
CA ASP A 233 -40.35 37.08 -2.63
C ASP A 233 -41.88 36.94 -2.48
N ILE A 234 -42.45 35.72 -2.54
CA ILE A 234 -43.91 35.51 -2.35
C ILE A 234 -44.26 34.92 -0.97
N LYS A 235 -43.29 34.68 -0.07
CA LYS A 235 -43.57 34.25 1.33
C LYS A 235 -43.30 35.31 2.39
N SER A 236 -43.23 36.59 2.03
CA SER A 236 -42.96 37.68 2.99
C SER A 236 -43.98 38.82 2.90
N LYS A 237 -45.28 38.53 3.05
CA LYS A 237 -46.29 39.55 3.43
C LYS A 237 -47.64 38.91 3.78
N SER A 238 -47.70 38.22 4.92
CA SER A 238 -48.86 38.20 5.85
C SER A 238 -48.82 36.97 6.75
N SER A 239 -48.14 37.08 7.89
CA SER A 239 -48.53 36.54 9.20
C SER A 239 -47.30 36.44 10.11
N SER A 240 -47.19 37.44 11.00
CA SER A 240 -46.79 37.28 12.40
C SER A 240 -45.79 36.17 12.77
N LYS A 241 -44.57 36.60 13.13
CA LYS A 241 -43.69 36.02 14.16
C LYS A 241 -43.61 34.47 14.20
N SER A 242 -42.59 33.95 13.53
CA SER A 242 -41.64 33.03 14.19
C SER A 242 -40.30 33.14 13.46
N ASN A 243 -39.28 33.67 14.14
CA ASN A 243 -37.90 33.41 13.77
C ASN A 243 -37.73 31.88 13.78
N ASN A 244 -37.27 31.28 12.68
CA ASN A 244 -36.69 29.95 12.77
C ASN A 244 -35.25 30.14 13.25
N ASP A 245 -35.09 30.22 14.58
CA ASP A 245 -33.80 30.17 15.28
C ASP A 245 -33.12 28.78 15.17
N ASP A 246 -33.74 27.82 14.47
CA ASP A 246 -33.39 26.39 14.46
C ASP A 246 -32.21 25.98 13.55
N ASP A 247 -31.45 26.89 12.93
CA ASP A 247 -30.35 26.53 12.00
C ASP A 247 -28.96 27.03 12.39
N ILE A 248 -28.84 27.84 13.44
CA ILE A 248 -27.55 28.33 13.94
C ILE A 248 -27.02 27.30 14.94
N ILE A 249 -25.89 26.66 14.61
CA ILE A 249 -25.16 25.81 15.56
C ILE A 249 -24.42 26.74 16.53
N ASP A 250 -24.66 26.58 17.82
CA ASP A 250 -24.01 27.38 18.85
C ASP A 250 -22.63 26.79 19.19
N LEU A 251 -21.59 27.30 18.54
CA LEU A 251 -20.21 26.85 18.75
C LEU A 251 -19.76 26.94 20.22
N ALA A 252 -20.35 27.83 21.04
CA ALA A 252 -19.99 27.99 22.44
C ALA A 252 -20.49 26.84 23.33
N LYS A 253 -21.49 26.07 22.89
CA LYS A 253 -21.99 24.89 23.60
C LYS A 253 -21.23 23.60 23.26
N ILE A 254 -20.40 23.62 22.22
CA ILE A 254 -19.66 22.45 21.79
C ILE A 254 -18.46 22.24 22.70
N THR A 255 -18.39 21.08 23.33
CA THR A 255 -17.22 20.65 24.11
C THR A 255 -16.31 19.83 23.21
N ILE A 256 -15.11 20.34 22.92
CA ILE A 256 -14.10 19.63 22.13
C ILE A 256 -13.38 18.64 23.04
N ASN A 257 -13.61 17.35 22.82
CA ASN A 257 -13.00 16.27 23.59
C ASN A 257 -11.76 15.71 22.87
N ASN A 258 -10.74 15.33 23.62
CA ASN A 258 -9.63 14.54 23.07
C ASN A 258 -10.11 13.14 22.69
N ILE A 259 -9.47 12.53 21.67
CA ILE A 259 -9.76 11.14 21.32
C ILE A 259 -8.96 10.25 22.27
N ASP A 260 -9.67 9.59 23.17
CA ASP A 260 -9.11 8.60 24.10
C ASP A 260 -9.33 7.18 23.55
N LEU A 261 -8.25 6.41 23.38
CA LEU A 261 -8.32 5.01 22.92
C LEU A 261 -8.61 4.01 24.05
N THR A 262 -8.56 4.44 25.32
CA THR A 262 -8.89 3.62 26.48
C THR A 262 -10.39 3.61 26.78
N ASP A 263 -11.09 4.69 26.40
CA ASP A 263 -12.55 4.79 26.45
C ASP A 263 -13.21 3.83 25.45
N GLN A 264 -14.35 3.25 25.83
CA GLN A 264 -15.15 2.34 25.00
C GLN A 264 -16.07 3.06 24.00
N PHE A 265 -16.15 4.39 24.07
CA PHE A 265 -17.03 5.16 23.18
C PHE A 265 -16.64 5.06 21.70
N GLU A 266 -17.61 4.72 20.85
CA GLU A 266 -17.46 4.55 19.41
C GLU A 266 -18.63 5.13 18.57
N LEU A 267 -18.51 5.04 17.24
CA LEU A 267 -19.54 5.56 16.33
C LEU A 267 -20.91 4.90 16.53
N ALA A 268 -20.95 3.62 16.92
CA ALA A 268 -22.20 2.91 17.19
C ALA A 268 -22.92 3.44 18.43
N ASP A 269 -22.20 3.97 19.42
CA ASP A 269 -22.79 4.61 20.60
C ASP A 269 -23.49 5.90 20.20
N ILE A 270 -22.87 6.71 19.33
CA ILE A 270 -23.51 7.93 18.80
C ILE A 270 -24.82 7.56 18.10
N GLN A 271 -24.81 6.53 17.25
CA GLN A 271 -26.01 6.05 16.56
C GLN A 271 -27.09 5.56 17.54
N THR A 272 -26.68 4.86 18.60
CA THR A 272 -27.59 4.36 19.64
C THR A 272 -28.22 5.51 20.43
N LYS A 273 -27.41 6.49 20.86
CA LYS A 273 -27.87 7.68 21.59
C LYS A 273 -28.83 8.54 20.74
N ILE A 274 -28.57 8.66 19.43
CA ILE A 274 -29.51 9.31 18.49
C ILE A 274 -30.83 8.53 18.43
N THR A 275 -30.77 7.21 18.27
CA THR A 275 -31.97 6.36 18.13
C THR A 275 -32.84 6.37 19.39
N LYS A 276 -32.22 6.53 20.56
CA LYS A 276 -32.89 6.63 21.85
C LYS A 276 -33.28 8.05 22.25
N GLU A 277 -32.98 9.05 21.42
CA GLU A 277 -33.24 10.47 21.69
C GLU A 277 -32.58 10.95 23.01
N GLU A 278 -31.38 10.47 23.31
CA GLU A 278 -30.65 10.79 24.56
C GLU A 278 -29.91 12.14 24.51
N TYR A 279 -29.79 12.75 23.34
CA TYR A 279 -29.16 14.06 23.20
C TYR A 279 -30.19 15.17 23.46
N GLU A 280 -29.75 16.31 24.01
CA GLU A 280 -30.60 17.50 24.20
C GLU A 280 -30.48 18.50 23.04
N CYS A 281 -29.33 18.56 22.39
CA CYS A 281 -29.10 19.38 21.20
C CYS A 281 -28.12 18.77 20.18
N VAL A 282 -27.98 19.41 19.01
CA VAL A 282 -27.07 18.97 17.94
C VAL A 282 -25.60 19.16 18.35
N GLU A 283 -25.34 20.16 19.19
CA GLU A 283 -24.03 20.48 19.74
C GLU A 283 -23.50 19.34 20.62
N ASP A 284 -24.38 18.60 21.31
CA ASP A 284 -24.00 17.41 22.08
C ASP A 284 -23.52 16.28 21.16
N ILE A 285 -24.21 16.08 20.03
CA ILE A 285 -23.79 15.11 19.00
C ILE A 285 -22.41 15.48 18.49
N ILE A 286 -22.18 16.75 18.15
CA ILE A 286 -20.88 17.22 17.65
C ILE A 286 -19.80 17.02 18.71
N SER A 287 -20.09 17.32 19.98
CA SER A 287 -19.18 17.11 21.10
C SER A 287 -18.78 15.64 21.25
N ASP A 288 -19.73 14.71 21.14
CA ASP A 288 -19.46 13.27 21.14
C ASP A 288 -18.71 12.81 19.86
N MET A 289 -19.00 13.39 18.70
CA MET A 289 -18.22 13.12 17.48
C MET A 289 -16.75 13.52 17.63
N THR A 290 -16.42 14.56 18.40
CA THR A 290 -15.02 14.92 18.68
C THR A 290 -14.28 13.84 19.49
N LYS A 291 -14.97 12.90 20.15
CA LYS A 291 -14.29 11.77 20.82
C LYS A 291 -13.77 10.71 19.84
N ILE A 292 -14.22 10.73 18.58
CA ILE A 292 -13.94 9.64 17.63
C ILE A 292 -13.41 10.10 16.27
N LEU A 293 -13.55 11.38 15.92
CA LEU A 293 -13.27 11.87 14.57
C LEU A 293 -12.38 13.11 14.57
N ARG A 294 -11.39 13.12 13.67
CA ARG A 294 -10.65 14.31 13.25
C ARG A 294 -10.37 14.26 11.75
N TYR A 295 -9.90 15.35 11.16
CA TYR A 295 -9.38 15.33 9.78
C TYR A 295 -8.22 16.30 9.62
N THR A 296 -7.41 16.09 8.57
CA THR A 296 -6.26 16.95 8.25
C THR A 296 -6.22 17.30 6.76
N HIS A 297 -5.58 18.42 6.45
CA HIS A 297 -5.27 18.88 5.10
C HIS A 297 -3.77 18.72 4.84
N SER A 298 -3.37 17.54 4.34
CA SER A 298 -2.05 17.37 3.72
C SER A 298 -2.18 17.63 2.21
N ASP A 299 -1.91 16.63 1.36
CA ASP A 299 -2.13 16.70 -0.09
C ASP A 299 -3.56 16.36 -0.50
N THR A 300 -4.24 15.56 0.32
CA THR A 300 -5.66 15.19 0.17
C THR A 300 -6.34 15.24 1.53
N VAL A 301 -7.66 15.45 1.54
CA VAL A 301 -8.43 15.45 2.79
C VAL A 301 -8.55 14.01 3.29
N THR A 302 -7.95 13.74 4.45
CA THR A 302 -8.01 12.43 5.13
C THR A 302 -8.61 12.57 6.52
N PHE A 303 -9.48 11.64 6.88
CA PHE A 303 -10.18 11.59 8.16
C PHE A 303 -9.56 10.52 9.05
N LEU A 304 -9.38 10.84 10.32
CA LEU A 304 -8.92 9.93 11.36
C LEU A 304 -10.11 9.48 12.19
N PHE A 305 -10.34 8.17 12.24
CA PHE A 305 -11.39 7.57 13.05
C PHE A 305 -10.77 6.78 14.21
N LYS A 306 -11.39 6.86 15.39
CA LYS A 306 -11.30 5.85 16.43
C LYS A 306 -12.19 4.67 16.05
N GLN A 307 -11.62 3.47 16.03
CA GLN A 307 -12.35 2.25 15.69
C GLN A 307 -11.85 1.09 16.57
N TYR A 308 -12.77 0.24 17.03
CA TYR A 308 -12.40 -0.99 17.73
C TYR A 308 -11.82 -2.01 16.76
N ASP A 309 -10.63 -2.55 17.10
CA ASP A 309 -10.01 -3.65 16.39
C ASP A 309 -10.31 -4.96 17.13
N ASN A 310 -11.04 -5.86 16.48
CA ASN A 310 -11.44 -7.14 17.06
C ASN A 310 -10.26 -8.10 17.32
N LEU A 311 -9.17 -7.97 16.56
CA LEU A 311 -8.00 -8.83 16.70
C LEU A 311 -7.15 -8.37 17.89
N GLU A 312 -6.86 -7.08 17.97
CA GLU A 312 -6.07 -6.48 19.07
C GLU A 312 -6.92 -6.24 20.34
N LYS A 313 -8.24 -6.41 20.25
CA LYS A 313 -9.22 -6.18 21.31
C LYS A 313 -9.08 -4.81 21.99
N LYS A 314 -8.91 -3.77 21.18
CA LYS A 314 -8.73 -2.39 21.64
C LYS A 314 -9.05 -1.38 20.55
N TYR A 315 -9.19 -0.11 20.93
CA TYR A 315 -9.36 0.96 19.95
C TYR A 315 -8.04 1.37 19.31
N ILE A 316 -8.11 1.63 18.01
CA ILE A 316 -6.99 2.10 17.20
C ILE A 316 -7.42 3.30 16.35
N PHE A 317 -6.43 4.03 15.86
CA PHE A 317 -6.62 5.07 14.86
C PHE A 317 -6.61 4.48 13.45
N VAL A 318 -7.61 4.85 12.64
CA VAL A 318 -7.73 4.42 11.24
C VAL A 318 -7.91 5.64 10.33
N TRP A 319 -6.99 5.80 9.39
CA TRP A 319 -7.09 6.80 8.34
C TRP A 319 -8.07 6.36 7.24
N LYS A 320 -9.02 7.22 6.88
CA LYS A 320 -9.98 7.02 5.79
C LYS A 320 -9.92 8.18 4.80
N SER A 321 -10.16 7.88 3.52
CA SER A 321 -10.32 8.91 2.49
C SER A 321 -11.60 9.71 2.72
N LYS A 322 -11.68 10.91 2.14
CA LYS A 322 -12.90 11.73 2.16
C LYS A 322 -14.15 10.97 1.69
N SER A 323 -14.06 10.21 0.60
CA SER A 323 -15.20 9.44 0.07
C SER A 323 -15.69 8.40 1.07
N CYS A 324 -14.78 7.60 1.63
CA CYS A 324 -15.14 6.58 2.61
C CYS A 324 -15.74 7.20 3.89
N ALA A 325 -15.17 8.30 4.39
CA ALA A 325 -15.71 9.02 5.54
C ALA A 325 -17.12 9.58 5.25
N GLN A 326 -17.33 10.14 4.07
CA GLN A 326 -18.61 10.66 3.63
C GLN A 326 -19.67 9.55 3.53
N ASP A 327 -19.33 8.40 2.97
CA ASP A 327 -20.24 7.25 2.85
C ASP A 327 -20.70 6.77 4.22
N ILE A 328 -19.76 6.61 5.17
CA ILE A 328 -20.06 6.18 6.55
C ILE A 328 -20.98 7.20 7.25
N LEU A 329 -20.61 8.48 7.23
CA LEU A 329 -21.29 9.50 8.02
C LEU A 329 -22.63 9.96 7.41
N ASN A 330 -22.88 9.72 6.12
CA ASN A 330 -24.18 9.97 5.51
C ASN A 330 -25.24 8.91 5.86
N MET A 331 -24.83 7.71 6.29
CA MET A 331 -25.75 6.65 6.70
C MET A 331 -26.44 6.94 8.04
N ILE A 332 -25.90 7.87 8.84
CA ILE A 332 -26.40 8.16 10.18
C ILE A 332 -27.09 9.53 10.18
N PRO A 333 -28.44 9.56 10.22
CA PRO A 333 -29.18 10.81 10.35
C PRO A 333 -29.13 11.31 11.79
N ALA A 334 -28.75 12.58 11.97
CA ALA A 334 -28.80 13.30 13.24
C ALA A 334 -30.19 13.96 13.39
N HIS A 335 -31.17 13.15 13.78
CA HIS A 335 -32.52 13.63 14.04
C HIS A 335 -32.55 14.48 15.30
N PHE A 336 -33.02 15.72 15.14
CA PHE A 336 -33.32 16.61 16.24
C PHE A 336 -34.45 17.51 15.79
N ASN A 337 -35.57 17.55 16.53
CA ASN A 337 -36.73 18.48 16.52
C ASN A 337 -36.84 19.60 15.44
N ARG A 338 -36.36 19.37 14.23
CA ARG A 338 -36.20 20.28 13.12
C ARG A 338 -36.91 19.66 11.93
N LYS A 339 -37.52 20.50 11.08
CA LYS A 339 -38.32 20.07 9.92
C LYS A 339 -37.53 19.27 8.87
N LYS A 340 -36.18 19.25 8.93
CA LYS A 340 -35.29 18.42 8.10
C LYS A 340 -34.16 17.85 8.96
N SER A 341 -33.97 16.53 8.91
CA SER A 341 -32.85 15.84 9.57
C SER A 341 -31.55 16.09 8.80
N LYS A 342 -30.47 16.48 9.51
CA LYS A 342 -29.11 16.57 8.94
C LYS A 342 -28.42 15.22 9.13
N THR A 343 -27.47 14.85 8.26
CA THR A 343 -26.60 13.67 8.51
C THR A 343 -25.40 14.06 9.37
N LEU A 344 -24.72 13.09 9.99
CA LEU A 344 -23.46 13.36 10.69
C LEU A 344 -22.41 14.01 9.78
N TRP A 345 -22.38 13.63 8.49
CA TRP A 345 -21.51 14.25 7.50
C TRP A 345 -21.79 15.76 7.34
N GLN A 346 -23.07 16.14 7.27
CA GLN A 346 -23.47 17.54 7.16
C GLN A 346 -23.10 18.34 8.41
N LEU A 347 -23.18 17.73 9.61
CA LEU A 347 -22.72 18.35 10.85
C LEU A 347 -21.20 18.58 10.85
N VAL A 348 -20.42 17.59 10.43
CA VAL A 348 -18.96 17.71 10.30
C VAL A 348 -18.56 18.81 9.34
N LEU A 349 -19.27 18.95 8.20
CA LEU A 349 -19.03 20.04 7.27
C LEU A 349 -19.40 21.42 7.85
N ALA A 350 -20.51 21.51 8.58
CA ALA A 350 -20.95 22.75 9.22
C ALA A 350 -19.98 23.20 10.33
N CYS A 351 -19.35 22.26 11.02
CA CYS A 351 -18.42 22.48 12.13
C CYS A 351 -16.98 22.08 11.81
N ASN A 352 -16.56 22.22 10.55
CA ASN A 352 -15.29 21.68 10.07
C ASN A 352 -14.07 22.16 10.89
N GLN A 353 -14.07 23.40 11.36
CA GLN A 353 -12.98 23.96 12.17
C GLN A 353 -12.75 23.21 13.48
N ILE A 354 -13.79 22.58 14.06
CA ILE A 354 -13.70 21.81 15.30
C ILE A 354 -12.97 20.47 15.09
N PHE A 355 -13.11 19.88 13.92
CA PHE A 355 -12.53 18.57 13.60
C PHE A 355 -11.15 18.65 12.94
N LEU A 356 -10.71 19.85 12.54
CA LEU A 356 -9.45 20.07 11.84
C LEU A 356 -8.25 19.92 12.78
N ILE A 357 -7.33 19.03 12.41
CA ILE A 357 -5.98 18.95 12.97
C ILE A 357 -5.01 19.65 12.00
N LYS A 358 -4.26 20.63 12.52
CA LYS A 358 -3.21 21.32 11.75
C LYS A 358 -2.01 20.42 11.47
N LYS A 359 -1.57 19.63 12.45
CA LYS A 359 -0.40 18.78 12.35
C LYS A 359 -0.58 17.49 13.16
N VAL A 360 -0.09 16.38 12.63
CA VAL A 360 -0.11 15.07 13.29
C VAL A 360 1.33 14.63 13.51
N GLU A 361 1.64 14.22 14.74
CA GLU A 361 2.91 13.59 15.07
C GLU A 361 2.66 12.29 15.83
N PHE A 362 3.66 11.42 15.87
CA PHE A 362 3.53 10.19 16.63
C PHE A 362 3.34 10.49 18.11
N LYS A 363 4.20 11.32 18.72
CA LYS A 363 4.10 11.77 20.10
C LYS A 363 4.51 13.23 20.15
N SER A 364 3.67 14.07 20.74
CA SER A 364 3.89 15.51 20.87
C SER A 364 3.28 16.00 22.17
N ASP A 365 3.98 16.91 22.84
CA ASP A 365 3.47 17.64 24.01
C ASP A 365 2.83 18.99 23.62
N ASP A 366 2.92 19.37 22.35
CA ASP A 366 2.29 20.58 21.79
C ASP A 366 0.77 20.39 21.64
N LEU A 367 0.00 21.30 22.24
CA LEU A 367 -1.46 21.32 22.21
C LEU A 367 -2.03 21.53 20.80
N ASP A 368 -1.28 22.16 19.89
CA ASP A 368 -1.69 22.39 18.50
C ASP A 368 -1.42 21.18 17.58
N VAL A 369 -0.78 20.13 18.09
CA VAL A 369 -0.38 18.93 17.35
C VAL A 369 -1.12 17.70 17.88
N PHE A 370 -1.75 16.95 16.99
CA PHE A 370 -2.40 15.71 17.39
C PHE A 370 -1.38 14.58 17.58
N SER A 371 -1.33 14.01 18.78
CA SER A 371 -0.49 12.85 19.13
C SER A 371 -1.18 11.53 18.79
N MET A 372 -0.56 10.72 17.92
CA MET A 372 -1.02 9.34 17.63
C MET A 372 -0.73 8.35 18.76
N PHE A 373 0.25 8.68 19.61
CA PHE A 373 0.65 7.92 20.78
C PHE A 373 -0.21 8.34 21.96
N GLN A 374 -0.98 7.39 22.49
CA GLN A 374 -1.93 7.60 23.60
C GLN A 374 -1.45 6.91 24.88
N GLY A 375 -0.14 6.65 24.96
CA GLY A 375 0.44 5.84 26.03
C GLY A 375 0.44 4.35 25.72
N TRP A 376 1.05 3.60 26.63
CA TRP A 376 1.04 2.14 26.57
C TRP A 376 -0.25 1.57 27.16
N LYS A 377 -0.58 0.33 26.79
CA LYS A 377 -1.76 -0.38 27.29
C LYS A 377 -1.73 -0.59 28.82
N TYR A 378 -0.54 -0.77 29.37
CA TYR A 378 -0.31 -1.12 30.77
C TYR A 378 0.22 0.08 31.56
N HIS A 379 -0.05 0.10 32.86
CA HIS A 379 0.19 1.26 33.71
C HIS A 379 1.47 1.10 34.52
N GLN A 380 2.14 2.23 34.76
CA GLN A 380 3.31 2.26 35.65
C GLN A 380 2.86 2.17 37.11
N LEU A 381 3.57 1.35 37.88
CA LEU A 381 3.36 1.14 39.32
C LEU A 381 4.44 1.86 40.14
N GLU A 382 4.11 2.21 41.38
CA GLU A 382 5.08 2.79 42.32
C GLU A 382 6.19 1.79 42.68
N GLN A 383 5.85 0.51 42.85
CA GLN A 383 6.77 -0.57 43.19
C GLN A 383 6.64 -1.72 42.19
N ILE A 384 7.76 -2.41 41.95
CA ILE A 384 7.82 -3.59 41.07
C ILE A 384 7.82 -4.83 41.95
N ASN A 385 6.85 -5.72 41.74
CA ASN A 385 6.90 -7.08 42.23
C ASN A 385 7.75 -7.93 41.28
N MET A 386 9.02 -8.10 41.64
CA MET A 386 9.97 -8.89 40.85
C MET A 386 9.56 -10.37 40.73
N GLU A 387 8.88 -10.95 41.71
CA GLU A 387 8.51 -12.37 41.69
C GLU A 387 7.58 -12.73 40.52
N LEU A 388 6.73 -11.78 40.09
CA LEU A 388 5.83 -11.98 38.95
C LEU A 388 6.58 -12.01 37.62
N ILE A 389 7.60 -11.15 37.47
CA ILE A 389 8.30 -10.96 36.19
C ILE A 389 9.61 -11.75 36.09
N GLN A 390 10.18 -12.19 37.21
CA GLN A 390 11.47 -12.89 37.26
C GLN A 390 11.49 -14.15 36.37
N PRO A 391 10.43 -15.00 36.32
CA PRO A 391 10.44 -16.16 35.43
C PRO A 391 10.59 -15.79 33.95
N TYR A 392 10.03 -14.65 33.53
CA TYR A 392 10.19 -14.14 32.17
C TYR A 392 11.58 -13.54 31.95
N LEU A 393 12.11 -12.77 32.90
CA LEU A 393 13.48 -12.25 32.84
C LEU A 393 14.52 -13.39 32.81
N ASP A 394 14.29 -14.46 33.56
CA ASP A 394 15.09 -15.68 33.55
C ASP A 394 14.97 -16.41 32.21
N HIS A 395 13.80 -16.40 31.57
CA HIS A 395 13.64 -16.92 30.21
C HIS A 395 14.52 -16.14 29.22
N ILE A 396 14.53 -14.80 29.29
CA ILE A 396 15.40 -13.97 28.45
C ILE A 396 16.88 -14.32 28.70
N LYS A 397 17.29 -14.41 29.96
CA LYS A 397 18.68 -14.71 30.33
C LYS A 397 19.12 -16.12 29.92
N GLN A 398 18.30 -17.13 30.21
CA GLN A 398 18.72 -18.52 30.04
C GLN A 398 18.51 -19.02 28.62
N VAL A 399 17.46 -18.55 27.94
CA VAL A 399 17.10 -19.01 26.60
C VAL A 399 17.55 -18.02 25.55
N ILE A 400 17.12 -16.76 25.61
CA ILE A 400 17.32 -15.82 24.50
C ILE A 400 18.79 -15.40 24.41
N SER A 401 19.44 -15.10 25.53
CA SER A 401 20.86 -14.74 25.58
C SER A 401 21.79 -15.92 25.87
N SER A 402 21.27 -17.15 26.00
CA SER A 402 22.08 -18.35 26.32
C SER A 402 23.03 -18.17 27.52
N ASN A 403 22.57 -17.50 28.57
CA ASN A 403 23.33 -17.12 29.77
C ASN A 403 24.48 -16.12 29.56
N ASP A 404 24.63 -15.55 28.36
CA ASP A 404 25.51 -14.40 28.14
C ASP A 404 24.89 -13.18 28.82
N THR A 405 25.60 -12.68 29.85
CA THR A 405 25.14 -11.55 30.67
C THR A 405 25.21 -10.23 29.90
N THR A 406 26.20 -10.07 29.01
CA THR A 406 26.35 -8.87 28.17
C THR A 406 25.18 -8.77 27.20
N VAL A 407 24.85 -9.88 26.53
CA VAL A 407 23.71 -9.94 25.61
C VAL A 407 22.39 -9.78 26.36
N TYR A 408 22.24 -10.40 27.53
CA TYR A 408 21.05 -10.25 28.39
C TYR A 408 20.78 -8.78 28.74
N GLU A 409 21.77 -8.09 29.30
CA GLU A 409 21.65 -6.68 29.67
C GLU A 409 21.35 -5.79 28.46
N TYR A 410 22.01 -6.08 27.33
CA TYR A 410 21.77 -5.35 26.10
C TYR A 410 20.32 -5.51 25.63
N ILE A 411 19.77 -6.73 25.62
CA ILE A 411 18.37 -6.99 25.21
C ILE A 411 17.40 -6.17 26.07
N LEU A 412 17.61 -6.17 27.39
CA LEU A 412 16.75 -5.44 28.32
C LEU A 412 16.82 -3.92 28.11
N LYS A 413 18.03 -3.37 27.99
CA LYS A 413 18.24 -1.93 27.75
C LYS A 413 17.75 -1.48 26.37
N TRP A 414 17.94 -2.31 25.34
CA TRP A 414 17.41 -2.07 24.00
C TRP A 414 15.88 -1.95 24.00
N PHE A 415 15.19 -2.87 24.69
CA PHE A 415 13.73 -2.78 24.78
C PHE A 415 13.26 -1.67 25.73
N ALA A 416 13.98 -1.39 26.81
CA ALA A 416 13.70 -0.25 27.67
C ALA A 416 13.77 1.09 26.91
N MET A 417 14.74 1.25 25.99
CA MET A 417 14.83 2.42 25.12
C MET A 417 13.56 2.60 24.26
N ILE A 418 12.98 1.51 23.74
CA ILE A 418 11.73 1.55 22.97
C ILE A 418 10.55 1.98 23.86
N ILE A 419 10.49 1.49 25.10
CA ILE A 419 9.42 1.81 26.06
C ILE A 419 9.51 3.26 26.57
N GLN A 420 10.73 3.74 26.85
CA GLN A 420 10.98 5.08 27.39
C GLN A 420 10.95 6.17 26.31
N HIS A 421 11.41 5.85 25.08
CA HIS A 421 11.49 6.77 23.94
C HIS A 421 10.79 6.22 22.69
N PRO A 422 9.45 5.99 22.74
CA PRO A 422 8.72 5.41 21.61
C PRO A 422 8.72 6.30 20.35
N GLU A 423 9.04 7.58 20.50
CA GLU A 423 9.25 8.50 19.39
C GLU A 423 10.63 8.38 18.71
N GLN A 424 11.48 7.45 19.15
CA GLN A 424 12.83 7.22 18.61
C GLN A 424 13.02 5.77 18.16
N GLN A 425 13.74 5.62 17.05
CA GLN A 425 14.17 4.31 16.58
C GLN A 425 15.54 3.97 17.18
N THR A 426 15.74 2.72 17.59
CA THR A 426 17.04 2.24 18.11
C THR A 426 18.10 2.11 17.00
N ARG A 427 17.66 2.03 15.75
CA ARG A 427 18.46 1.74 14.54
C ARG A 427 19.18 0.40 14.54
N VAL A 428 18.77 -0.48 15.46
CA VAL A 428 19.28 -1.83 15.60
C VAL A 428 18.11 -2.80 15.63
N SER A 429 18.34 -3.96 15.03
CA SER A 429 17.41 -5.08 14.97
C SER A 429 18.04 -6.28 15.66
N MET A 430 17.20 -7.16 16.21
CA MET A 430 17.66 -8.42 16.81
C MET A 430 17.33 -9.59 15.91
N ILE A 431 18.28 -10.52 15.76
CA ILE A 431 18.08 -11.81 15.08
C ILE A 431 18.07 -12.89 16.16
N LEU A 432 16.97 -13.63 16.28
CA LEU A 432 16.83 -14.78 17.16
C LEU A 432 16.96 -16.06 16.35
N ARG A 433 18.09 -16.74 16.51
CA ARG A 433 18.40 -18.02 15.86
C ARG A 433 18.26 -19.16 16.86
N GLY A 434 17.62 -20.26 16.49
CA GLY A 434 17.59 -21.46 17.33
C GLY A 434 16.55 -22.46 16.88
N GLY A 435 16.51 -23.63 17.52
CA GLY A 435 15.54 -24.68 17.18
C GLY A 435 14.08 -24.25 17.40
N GLN A 436 13.14 -24.93 16.75
CA GLN A 436 11.72 -24.74 17.03
C GLN A 436 11.39 -25.19 18.47
N GLY A 437 10.47 -24.47 19.11
CA GLY A 437 10.00 -24.81 20.46
C GLY A 437 10.96 -24.46 21.60
N CYS A 438 12.03 -23.69 21.36
CA CYS A 438 12.93 -23.25 22.43
C CYS A 438 12.41 -22.05 23.25
N GLY A 439 11.41 -21.31 22.74
CA GLY A 439 10.78 -20.19 23.46
C GLY A 439 10.89 -18.81 22.79
N LYS A 440 11.48 -18.70 21.59
CA LYS A 440 11.62 -17.44 20.85
C LYS A 440 10.31 -16.64 20.76
N ASN A 441 9.21 -17.31 20.41
CA ASN A 441 7.91 -16.65 20.27
C ASN A 441 7.34 -16.22 21.62
N THR A 442 7.54 -16.99 22.70
CA THR A 442 7.15 -16.58 24.05
C THR A 442 7.81 -15.26 24.44
N PHE A 443 9.09 -15.09 24.10
CA PHE A 443 9.78 -13.81 24.29
C PHE A 443 9.14 -12.69 23.46
N THR A 444 9.00 -12.86 22.14
CA THR A 444 8.52 -11.80 21.25
C THR A 444 7.05 -11.45 21.44
N ASP A 445 6.21 -12.42 21.80
CA ASP A 445 4.77 -12.25 22.00
C ASP A 445 4.49 -11.40 23.25
N VAL A 446 5.24 -11.60 24.33
CA VAL A 446 5.15 -10.77 25.55
C VAL A 446 5.58 -9.34 25.28
N LEU A 447 6.69 -9.12 24.55
CA LEU A 447 7.13 -7.77 24.19
C LEU A 447 6.11 -7.07 23.29
N SER A 448 5.54 -7.78 22.32
CA SER A 448 4.53 -7.24 21.43
C SER A 448 3.21 -6.93 22.15
N GLU A 449 2.84 -7.74 23.15
CA GLU A 449 1.70 -7.44 24.03
C GLU A 449 1.93 -6.16 24.84
N LEU A 450 3.13 -5.98 25.39
CA LEU A 450 3.48 -4.80 26.19
C LEU A 450 3.28 -3.49 25.40
N VAL A 451 3.58 -3.51 24.11
CA VAL A 451 3.43 -2.37 23.18
C VAL A 451 2.23 -2.54 22.21
N SER A 452 1.19 -3.29 22.62
CA SER A 452 0.06 -3.63 21.76
C SER A 452 -0.54 -2.40 21.05
N GLY A 453 -0.89 -2.59 19.77
CA GLY A 453 -1.34 -1.62 18.76
C GLY A 453 -0.33 -0.59 18.28
N TYR A 454 0.87 -0.60 18.84
CA TYR A 454 2.06 -0.07 18.17
C TYR A 454 2.96 -1.21 17.67
N SER A 455 2.57 -2.47 17.89
CA SER A 455 3.28 -3.66 17.42
C SER A 455 2.66 -4.33 16.20
N LEU A 456 3.45 -5.07 15.42
CA LEU A 456 2.99 -6.10 14.48
C LEU A 456 3.63 -7.44 14.84
N ARG A 457 2.80 -8.44 15.15
CA ARG A 457 3.25 -9.78 15.54
C ARG A 457 3.35 -10.70 14.34
N ASN A 458 4.34 -11.60 14.36
CA ASN A 458 4.40 -12.79 13.52
C ASN A 458 4.22 -12.53 12.01
N ILE A 459 4.85 -11.47 11.47
CA ILE A 459 4.86 -11.23 10.03
C ILE A 459 5.75 -12.29 9.37
N THR A 460 5.14 -13.21 8.64
CA THR A 460 5.85 -14.31 7.94
C THR A 460 6.35 -13.93 6.55
N SER A 461 5.77 -12.90 5.94
CA SER A 461 6.11 -12.45 4.60
C SER A 461 6.86 -11.13 4.64
N LEU A 462 8.13 -11.15 4.24
CA LEU A 462 8.96 -9.94 4.16
C LEU A 462 8.36 -8.91 3.19
N THR A 463 7.74 -9.36 2.09
CA THR A 463 7.03 -8.49 1.14
C THR A 463 5.89 -7.68 1.75
N SER A 464 5.29 -8.12 2.85
CA SER A 464 4.26 -7.34 3.54
C SER A 464 4.80 -6.05 4.17
N VAL A 465 6.12 -6.02 4.41
CA VAL A 465 6.84 -4.89 5.02
C VAL A 465 7.66 -4.13 3.97
N THR A 466 8.32 -4.84 3.05
CA THR A 466 9.21 -4.26 2.03
C THR A 466 8.55 -4.01 0.67
N GLY A 467 7.28 -4.43 0.54
CA GLY A 467 6.47 -4.30 -0.67
C GLY A 467 6.07 -2.86 -0.98
N GLN A 468 5.40 -2.69 -2.13
CA GLN A 468 4.98 -1.37 -2.60
C GLN A 468 3.90 -0.73 -1.72
N PHE A 469 3.00 -1.52 -1.14
CA PHE A 469 1.93 -1.05 -0.25
C PHE A 469 2.25 -1.50 1.17
N ASN A 470 2.60 -0.54 2.02
CA ASN A 470 3.19 -0.77 3.34
C ASN A 470 2.46 0.03 4.45
N SER A 471 1.19 0.36 4.24
CA SER A 471 0.38 1.11 5.22
C SER A 471 0.27 0.45 6.58
N ILE A 472 0.54 -0.86 6.67
CA ILE A 472 0.61 -1.62 7.92
C ILE A 472 1.71 -1.10 8.86
N LEU A 473 2.76 -0.47 8.32
CA LEU A 473 3.89 0.08 9.08
C LEU A 473 3.57 1.44 9.74
N SER A 474 2.49 2.09 9.31
CA SER A 474 2.13 3.42 9.81
C SER A 474 1.80 3.36 11.30
N ASN A 475 2.38 4.30 12.07
CA ASN A 475 2.23 4.37 13.53
C ASN A 475 2.55 3.04 14.23
N ARG A 476 3.60 2.33 13.78
CA ARG A 476 4.16 1.17 14.46
C ARG A 476 5.53 1.50 15.03
N VAL A 477 5.85 0.86 16.14
CA VAL A 477 7.12 1.00 16.87
C VAL A 477 7.87 -0.34 16.94
N PHE A 478 7.15 -1.47 16.90
CA PHE A 478 7.75 -2.80 17.08
C PHE A 478 7.22 -3.81 16.07
N ILE A 479 8.10 -4.54 15.39
CA ILE A 479 7.72 -5.51 14.36
C ILE A 479 8.50 -6.81 14.58
N VAL A 480 7.77 -7.91 14.66
CA VAL A 480 8.35 -9.25 14.70
C VAL A 480 8.18 -9.90 13.33
N LEU A 481 9.30 -10.13 12.65
CA LEU A 481 9.38 -10.91 11.41
C LEU A 481 9.68 -12.35 11.78
N ASN A 482 8.74 -13.27 11.54
CA ASN A 482 8.92 -14.68 11.85
C ASN A 482 9.21 -15.48 10.57
N GLU A 483 9.89 -16.61 10.72
CA GLU A 483 10.19 -17.56 9.63
C GLU A 483 10.93 -16.94 8.44
N LEU A 484 11.90 -16.07 8.70
CA LEU A 484 12.79 -15.63 7.63
C LEU A 484 13.58 -16.83 7.10
N THR A 485 13.37 -17.10 5.81
CA THR A 485 14.08 -18.13 5.05
C THR A 485 15.53 -17.71 4.81
N THR A 486 16.38 -18.69 4.47
CA THR A 486 17.77 -18.46 4.10
C THR A 486 17.89 -17.38 3.02
N PHE A 487 18.90 -16.51 3.18
CA PHE A 487 19.25 -15.49 2.21
C PHE A 487 19.51 -16.12 0.84
N SER A 488 18.75 -15.70 -0.17
CA SER A 488 18.95 -16.11 -1.56
C SER A 488 18.97 -14.88 -2.47
N SER A 489 19.57 -15.01 -3.65
CA SER A 489 19.68 -13.91 -4.61
C SER A 489 18.32 -13.34 -5.06
N SER A 490 17.24 -14.13 -4.96
CA SER A 490 15.87 -13.67 -5.23
C SER A 490 15.28 -12.79 -4.13
N ILE A 491 15.80 -12.86 -2.89
CA ILE A 491 15.32 -12.11 -1.72
C ILE A 491 16.25 -10.92 -1.40
N GLY A 492 17.44 -10.83 -2.01
CA GLY A 492 18.44 -9.80 -1.73
C GLY A 492 17.90 -8.36 -1.77
N HIS A 493 17.09 -8.03 -2.77
CA HIS A 493 16.46 -6.71 -2.88
C HIS A 493 15.50 -6.37 -1.72
N GLU A 494 14.84 -7.37 -1.13
CA GLU A 494 13.95 -7.15 0.02
C GLU A 494 14.74 -6.93 1.31
N VAL A 495 15.87 -7.64 1.47
CA VAL A 495 16.76 -7.46 2.61
C VAL A 495 17.42 -6.09 2.61
N ASP A 496 17.80 -5.56 1.45
CA ASP A 496 18.33 -4.19 1.35
C ASP A 496 17.30 -3.12 1.73
N LYS A 497 16.04 -3.33 1.35
CA LYS A 497 14.93 -2.49 1.83
C LYS A 497 14.73 -2.61 3.33
N LEU A 498 14.85 -3.82 3.90
CA LEU A 498 14.77 -4.01 5.35
C LEU A 498 15.90 -3.27 6.07
N LYS A 499 17.14 -3.30 5.56
CA LYS A 499 18.27 -2.52 6.09
C LYS A 499 17.95 -1.02 6.12
N SER A 500 17.30 -0.52 5.08
CA SER A 500 16.82 0.87 4.99
C SER A 500 15.75 1.15 6.06
N LEU A 501 14.74 0.27 6.19
CA LEU A 501 13.70 0.39 7.24
C LEU A 501 14.26 0.33 8.66
N ILE A 502 15.38 -0.36 8.90
CA ILE A 502 16.03 -0.40 10.23
C ILE A 502 16.74 0.92 10.55
N THR A 503 17.20 1.70 9.56
CA THR A 503 18.15 2.80 9.83
C THR A 503 17.69 4.19 9.39
N ASP A 504 16.88 4.27 8.34
CA ASP A 504 16.44 5.55 7.78
C ASP A 504 15.52 6.29 8.75
N PRO A 505 15.65 7.62 8.89
CA PRO A 505 14.86 8.40 9.85
C PRO A 505 13.39 8.58 9.45
N THR A 506 13.06 8.30 8.19
CA THR A 506 11.72 8.48 7.62
C THR A 506 11.41 7.34 6.67
N LEU A 507 10.13 6.99 6.53
CA LEU A 507 9.65 6.04 5.53
C LEU A 507 8.51 6.62 4.71
N GLU A 508 8.44 6.21 3.44
CA GLU A 508 7.29 6.49 2.59
C GLU A 508 6.20 5.44 2.84
N ILE A 509 5.04 5.89 3.32
CA ILE A 509 3.84 5.10 3.49
C ILE A 509 2.98 5.19 2.23
N ARG A 510 2.70 4.03 1.65
CA ARG A 510 1.86 3.86 0.47
C ARG A 510 0.64 3.01 0.80
N THR A 511 -0.53 3.65 0.73
CA THR A 511 -1.83 3.01 0.92
C THR A 511 -2.50 2.80 -0.43
N LYS A 512 -3.17 1.67 -0.64
CA LYS A 512 -3.91 1.42 -1.88
C LYS A 512 -4.95 2.51 -2.12
N PHE A 513 -5.03 3.00 -3.35
CA PHE A 513 -5.99 4.03 -3.79
C PHE A 513 -5.89 5.38 -3.04
N SER A 514 -4.75 5.67 -2.43
CA SER A 514 -4.48 6.95 -1.75
C SER A 514 -3.11 7.49 -2.14
N SER A 515 -2.90 8.80 -1.98
CA SER A 515 -1.58 9.41 -2.15
C SER A 515 -0.58 8.84 -1.14
N SER A 516 0.68 8.72 -1.54
CA SER A 516 1.75 8.37 -0.61
C SER A 516 2.05 9.53 0.33
N ARG A 517 2.59 9.22 1.50
CA ARG A 517 2.98 10.22 2.50
C ARG A 517 4.27 9.79 3.19
N VAL A 518 5.05 10.76 3.65
CA VAL A 518 6.27 10.50 4.40
C VAL A 518 5.97 10.57 5.90
N GLU A 519 6.35 9.52 6.63
CA GLU A 519 6.23 9.44 8.09
C GLU A 519 7.60 9.32 8.73
N LYS A 520 7.73 9.76 9.99
CA LYS A 520 8.91 9.47 10.81
C LYS A 520 9.02 7.95 11.00
N ASN A 521 10.21 7.41 10.83
CA ASN A 521 10.45 6.00 11.04
C ASN A 521 10.70 5.72 12.52
N LEU A 522 9.87 4.85 13.09
CA LEU A 522 9.90 4.46 14.50
C LEU A 522 10.09 2.94 14.66
N LEU A 523 10.32 2.23 13.55
CA LEU A 523 10.22 0.79 13.49
C LEU A 523 11.43 0.10 14.14
N ASN A 524 11.20 -0.74 15.13
CA ASN A 524 12.21 -1.62 15.72
C ASN A 524 11.85 -3.06 15.40
N PHE A 525 12.85 -3.85 15.00
CA PHE A 525 12.62 -5.18 14.44
C PHE A 525 13.20 -6.30 15.31
N ILE A 526 12.48 -7.40 15.39
CA ILE A 526 13.02 -8.71 15.76
C ILE A 526 12.79 -9.68 14.60
N LEU A 527 13.86 -10.32 14.16
CA LEU A 527 13.88 -11.33 13.11
C LEU A 527 14.02 -12.69 13.80
N VAL A 528 13.02 -13.55 13.67
CA VAL A 528 13.02 -14.90 14.21
C VAL A 528 13.29 -15.88 13.07
N SER A 529 14.34 -16.70 13.19
CA SER A 529 14.65 -17.72 12.21
C SER A 529 15.15 -19.02 12.86
N ASN A 530 14.95 -20.11 12.14
CA ASN A 530 15.54 -21.41 12.45
C ASN A 530 16.75 -21.71 11.55
N HIS A 531 17.02 -20.87 10.54
CA HIS A 531 18.17 -21.01 9.64
C HIS A 531 19.44 -20.43 10.26
N LEU A 532 20.59 -20.94 9.82
CA LEU A 532 21.89 -20.47 10.32
C LEU A 532 22.27 -19.08 9.79
N ASP A 533 21.78 -18.75 8.60
CA ASP A 533 22.15 -17.58 7.78
C ASP A 533 20.91 -16.80 7.26
N PRO A 534 20.06 -16.27 8.15
CA PRO A 534 18.83 -15.58 7.74
C PRO A 534 19.09 -14.25 7.02
N VAL A 535 20.26 -13.63 7.23
CA VAL A 535 20.65 -12.34 6.66
C VAL A 535 22.15 -12.37 6.37
N HIS A 536 22.55 -11.78 5.24
CA HIS A 536 23.96 -11.54 4.91
C HIS A 536 24.51 -10.35 5.71
N LEU A 537 25.59 -10.58 6.47
CA LEU A 537 26.21 -9.59 7.35
C LEU A 537 27.66 -9.33 6.94
N ASP A 538 28.02 -8.06 6.86
CA ASP A 538 29.40 -7.61 6.71
C ASP A 538 30.08 -7.54 8.10
N GLN A 539 31.43 -7.55 8.13
CA GLN A 539 32.21 -7.52 9.37
C GLN A 539 31.93 -6.27 10.22
N ASP A 540 31.69 -5.13 9.58
CA ASP A 540 31.40 -3.85 10.21
C ASP A 540 29.90 -3.62 10.44
N ASP A 541 29.06 -4.67 10.35
CA ASP A 541 27.63 -4.53 10.56
C ASP A 541 27.31 -4.02 11.96
N ARG A 542 26.69 -2.83 11.98
CA ARG A 542 26.23 -2.12 13.17
C ARG A 542 24.71 -2.16 13.37
N ARG A 543 24.00 -3.04 12.66
CA ARG A 543 22.53 -3.05 12.59
C ARG A 543 21.90 -4.25 13.27
N TYR A 544 22.62 -5.36 13.42
CA TYR A 544 22.06 -6.59 13.95
C TYR A 544 22.79 -7.09 15.19
N LEU A 545 22.05 -7.25 16.29
CA LEU A 545 22.40 -8.17 17.36
C LEU A 545 21.96 -9.57 16.93
N VAL A 546 22.85 -10.56 17.05
CA VAL A 546 22.50 -11.96 16.75
C VAL A 546 22.53 -12.78 18.03
N CYS A 547 21.37 -13.32 18.41
CA CYS A 547 21.20 -14.15 19.57
C CYS A 547 21.06 -15.62 19.14
N GLN A 548 21.97 -16.48 19.59
CA GLN A 548 21.74 -17.92 19.58
C GLN A 548 20.88 -18.26 20.78
N CYS A 549 19.64 -18.69 20.55
CA CYS A 549 18.74 -19.11 21.60
C CYS A 549 19.01 -20.56 22.02
N ASP A 550 19.10 -20.79 23.33
CA ASP A 550 19.35 -22.10 23.93
C ASP A 550 18.12 -23.02 23.78
N SER A 551 18.35 -24.28 23.42
CA SER A 551 17.32 -25.33 23.34
C SER A 551 17.03 -26.04 24.67
N LYS A 552 17.56 -25.56 25.79
CA LYS A 552 17.46 -26.15 27.14
C LYS A 552 16.05 -26.61 27.53
N TYR A 553 15.03 -25.81 27.18
CA TYR A 553 13.63 -26.08 27.54
C TYR A 553 12.79 -26.63 26.38
N THR A 554 13.40 -26.96 25.23
CA THR A 554 12.69 -27.54 24.10
C THR A 554 11.97 -28.82 24.52
N LYS A 555 10.66 -28.92 24.20
CA LYS A 555 9.76 -30.00 24.63
C LYS A 555 9.54 -30.11 26.15
N ASN A 556 9.98 -29.15 26.95
CA ASN A 556 9.68 -29.10 28.39
C ASN A 556 8.35 -28.40 28.65
N THR A 557 7.25 -29.14 28.53
CA THR A 557 5.90 -28.61 28.73
C THR A 557 5.69 -28.07 30.14
N GLN A 558 6.29 -28.67 31.17
CA GLN A 558 6.14 -28.21 32.55
C GLN A 558 6.74 -26.82 32.76
N TYR A 559 7.93 -26.57 32.21
CA TYR A 559 8.58 -25.27 32.25
C TYR A 559 7.71 -24.20 31.57
N PHE A 560 7.25 -24.45 30.34
CA PHE A 560 6.43 -23.48 29.61
C PHE A 560 5.08 -23.26 30.27
N ASN A 561 4.44 -24.29 30.82
CA ASN A 561 3.20 -24.12 31.57
C ASN A 561 3.39 -23.22 32.78
N ASN A 562 4.48 -23.41 33.54
CA ASN A 562 4.80 -22.53 34.67
C ASN A 562 5.06 -21.09 34.22
N LEU A 563 5.84 -20.91 33.15
CA LEU A 563 6.12 -19.60 32.58
C LEU A 563 4.82 -18.89 32.12
N PHE A 564 3.93 -19.60 31.43
CA PHE A 564 2.64 -19.06 31.00
C PHE A 564 1.69 -18.77 32.16
N GLN A 565 1.75 -19.52 33.26
CA GLN A 565 1.00 -19.18 34.46
C GLN A 565 1.41 -17.80 35.00
N HIS A 566 2.72 -17.51 35.06
CA HIS A 566 3.20 -16.19 35.45
C HIS A 566 2.86 -15.09 34.45
N ILE A 567 3.03 -15.32 33.15
CA ILE A 567 2.69 -14.32 32.10
C ILE A 567 1.19 -13.96 32.13
N ASN A 568 0.33 -14.93 32.44
CA ASN A 568 -1.12 -14.73 32.49
C ASN A 568 -1.64 -14.27 33.86
N GLN A 569 -0.77 -14.10 34.87
CA GLN A 569 -1.16 -13.55 36.16
C GLN A 569 -1.51 -12.06 36.04
N GLU A 570 -2.53 -11.64 36.78
CA GLU A 570 -2.91 -10.24 36.89
C GLU A 570 -1.74 -9.40 37.43
N GLY A 571 -1.53 -8.23 36.84
CA GLY A 571 -0.42 -7.34 37.19
C GLY A 571 0.94 -7.72 36.59
N PHE A 572 1.10 -8.87 35.91
CA PHE A 572 2.38 -9.23 35.27
C PHE A 572 2.90 -8.13 34.33
N TYR A 573 2.03 -7.67 33.41
CA TYR A 573 2.41 -6.67 32.40
C TYR A 573 2.59 -5.26 33.00
N ASP A 574 1.82 -4.87 34.02
CA ASP A 574 2.04 -3.59 34.72
C ASP A 574 3.38 -3.59 35.46
N ASN A 575 3.78 -4.71 36.06
CA ASN A 575 5.10 -4.87 36.67
C ASN A 575 6.22 -4.87 35.62
N LEU A 576 6.01 -5.54 34.49
CA LEU A 576 7.01 -5.62 33.43
C LEU A 576 7.23 -4.26 32.74
N ILE A 577 6.16 -3.51 32.46
CA ILE A 577 6.30 -2.17 31.88
C ILE A 577 6.94 -1.20 32.86
N THR A 578 6.62 -1.31 34.15
CA THR A 578 7.27 -0.53 35.22
C THR A 578 8.76 -0.85 35.30
N TYR A 579 9.14 -2.12 35.17
CA TYR A 579 10.54 -2.55 35.11
C TYR A 579 11.29 -1.87 33.95
N PHE A 580 10.74 -1.91 32.73
CA PHE A 580 11.38 -1.28 31.57
C PHE A 580 11.41 0.25 31.66
N HIS A 581 10.40 0.89 32.26
CA HIS A 581 10.41 2.34 32.49
C HIS A 581 11.45 2.78 33.53
N LYS A 582 11.74 1.95 34.55
CA LYS A 582 12.71 2.26 35.62
C LYS A 582 14.13 1.80 35.31
N LEU A 583 14.34 1.02 34.25
CA LEU A 583 15.66 0.54 33.87
C LEU A 583 16.54 1.71 33.42
N ASP A 584 17.73 1.85 34.00
CA ASP A 584 18.68 2.91 33.62
C ASP A 584 19.30 2.63 32.25
N ILE A 585 19.04 3.55 31.32
CA ILE A 585 19.57 3.56 29.95
C ILE A 585 20.40 4.82 29.66
N SER A 586 20.74 5.63 30.67
CA SER A 586 21.43 6.92 30.48
C SER A 586 22.80 6.81 29.79
N GLN A 587 23.50 5.69 29.99
CA GLN A 587 24.80 5.38 29.37
C GLN A 587 24.71 4.32 28.26
N PHE A 588 23.49 3.97 27.84
CA PHE A 588 23.28 2.92 26.84
C PHE A 588 23.25 3.50 25.42
N ASP A 589 24.18 3.07 24.56
CA ASP A 589 24.11 3.30 23.12
C ASP A 589 23.73 2.00 22.41
N ALA A 590 22.51 1.95 21.88
CA ALA A 590 22.00 0.80 21.14
C ALA A 590 22.87 0.43 19.92
N ARG A 591 23.74 1.31 19.41
CA ARG A 591 24.59 0.99 18.25
C ARG A 591 25.87 0.25 18.65
N ILE A 592 26.18 0.15 19.95
CA ILE A 592 27.30 -0.64 20.46
C ILE A 592 26.82 -2.08 20.65
N ILE A 593 26.77 -2.82 19.56
CA ILE A 593 26.24 -4.19 19.53
C ILE A 593 27.31 -5.18 20.01
N PRO A 594 27.00 -6.06 20.98
CA PRO A 594 27.89 -7.16 21.37
C PRO A 594 28.20 -8.09 20.18
N MET A 595 29.48 -8.42 20.00
CA MET A 595 29.91 -9.40 19.00
C MET A 595 29.75 -10.83 19.56
N THR A 596 28.64 -11.49 19.22
CA THR A 596 28.37 -12.88 19.63
C THR A 596 28.99 -13.88 18.67
N GLU A 597 29.25 -15.11 19.13
CA GLU A 597 29.71 -16.20 18.26
C GLU A 597 28.75 -16.45 17.09
N ALA A 598 27.44 -16.39 17.34
CA ALA A 598 26.43 -16.51 16.30
C ALA A 598 26.53 -15.41 15.22
N LYS A 599 26.90 -14.18 15.62
CA LYS A 599 27.14 -13.09 14.67
C LYS A 599 28.39 -13.36 13.84
N LYS A 600 29.48 -13.82 14.46
CA LYS A 600 30.73 -14.18 13.77
C LYS A 600 30.49 -15.28 12.73
N GLU A 601 29.75 -16.33 13.09
CA GLU A 601 29.38 -17.42 12.17
C GLU A 601 28.61 -16.90 10.95
N ILE A 602 27.63 -16.01 11.14
CA ILE A 602 26.87 -15.44 10.00
C ILE A 602 27.78 -14.60 9.11
N ILE A 603 28.70 -13.82 9.69
CA ILE A 603 29.65 -13.02 8.90
C ILE A 603 30.59 -13.94 8.11
N GLU A 604 31.08 -15.02 8.71
CA GLU A 604 31.94 -16.00 8.04
C GLU A 604 31.23 -16.69 6.86
N VAL A 605 29.97 -17.12 7.07
CA VAL A 605 29.13 -17.67 5.99
C VAL A 605 28.84 -16.62 4.91
N SER A 606 28.80 -15.34 5.29
CA SER A 606 28.61 -14.21 4.38
C SER A 606 29.87 -13.85 3.58
N LEU A 607 31.03 -14.46 3.82
CA LEU A 607 32.22 -14.20 3.01
C LEU A 607 31.95 -14.55 1.54
N THR A 608 32.28 -13.61 0.65
CA THR A 608 32.15 -13.82 -0.79
C THR A 608 33.33 -14.64 -1.32
N ASP A 609 33.20 -15.20 -2.52
CA ASP A 609 34.30 -15.98 -3.12
C ASP A 609 35.57 -15.14 -3.33
N ILE A 610 35.42 -13.82 -3.53
CA ILE A 610 36.58 -12.94 -3.61
C ILE A 610 37.21 -12.67 -2.24
N ASP A 611 36.42 -12.69 -1.16
CA ASP A 611 36.97 -12.59 0.21
C ASP A 611 37.76 -13.86 0.53
N ARG A 612 37.19 -15.05 0.24
CA ARG A 612 37.87 -16.34 0.41
C ARG A 612 39.16 -16.42 -0.40
N PHE A 613 39.16 -15.93 -1.64
CA PHE A 613 40.36 -15.82 -2.46
C PHE A 613 41.43 -14.95 -1.79
N CYS A 614 41.04 -13.79 -1.24
CA CYS A 614 41.96 -12.90 -0.55
C CYS A 614 42.51 -13.50 0.75
N ILE A 615 41.72 -14.30 1.47
CA ILE A 615 42.15 -15.04 2.67
C ILE A 615 43.15 -16.13 2.28
N GLN A 616 42.82 -16.95 1.28
CA GLN A 616 43.68 -18.05 0.83
C GLN A 616 45.04 -17.56 0.31
N HIS A 617 45.06 -16.44 -0.41
CA HIS A 617 46.28 -15.85 -0.99
C HIS A 617 46.76 -14.61 -0.22
N PHE A 618 46.40 -14.52 1.07
CA PHE A 618 46.64 -13.33 1.90
C PHE A 618 48.12 -12.94 1.92
N LYS A 619 49.03 -13.91 2.05
CA LYS A 619 50.48 -13.64 2.15
C LYS A 619 51.02 -12.99 0.86
N GLN A 620 50.65 -13.50 -0.31
CA GLN A 620 51.05 -12.94 -1.61
C GLN A 620 50.44 -11.54 -1.82
N LEU A 621 49.15 -11.39 -1.51
CA LEU A 621 48.44 -10.13 -1.67
C LEU A 621 48.88 -9.05 -0.65
N LYS A 622 49.37 -9.43 0.53
CA LYS A 622 49.89 -8.48 1.54
C LYS A 622 51.15 -7.77 1.06
N VAL A 623 52.04 -8.48 0.36
CA VAL A 623 53.28 -7.91 -0.21
C VAL A 623 53.11 -7.33 -1.62
N GLY A 624 52.06 -7.73 -2.34
CA GLY A 624 51.74 -7.32 -3.70
C GLY A 624 51.98 -8.45 -4.71
N TRP A 625 50.91 -8.95 -5.32
CA TRP A 625 50.92 -10.09 -6.25
C TRP A 625 50.62 -9.65 -7.69
N LEU A 626 51.32 -10.21 -8.68
CA LEU A 626 51.13 -9.87 -10.10
C LEU A 626 49.68 -10.07 -10.53
N CYS A 627 49.08 -9.03 -11.13
CA CYS A 627 47.67 -9.07 -11.53
C CYS A 627 47.36 -10.22 -12.49
N ASP A 628 48.25 -10.48 -13.45
CA ASP A 628 48.09 -11.54 -14.43
C ASP A 628 48.26 -12.94 -13.81
N GLU A 629 49.02 -13.05 -12.72
CA GLU A 629 49.24 -14.29 -12.00
C GLU A 629 48.05 -14.59 -11.08
N ALA A 630 47.61 -13.60 -10.29
CA ALA A 630 46.41 -13.69 -9.47
C ALA A 630 45.17 -14.08 -10.29
N LEU A 631 45.06 -13.58 -11.52
CA LEU A 631 43.97 -13.92 -12.44
C LEU A 631 43.93 -15.42 -12.80
N ARG A 632 45.07 -16.13 -12.79
CA ARG A 632 45.12 -17.58 -13.05
C ARG A 632 44.49 -18.40 -11.93
N TYR A 633 44.45 -17.84 -10.73
CA TYR A 633 43.83 -18.43 -9.55
C TYR A 633 42.40 -17.88 -9.31
N CYS A 634 41.84 -17.14 -10.29
CA CYS A 634 40.48 -16.62 -10.20
C CYS A 634 39.49 -17.76 -9.88
N PRO A 635 38.64 -17.61 -8.86
CA PRO A 635 37.63 -18.60 -8.53
C PRO A 635 36.70 -18.91 -9.72
N ASP A 636 36.30 -20.17 -9.88
CA ASP A 636 35.44 -20.63 -11.00
C ASP A 636 34.09 -19.91 -11.06
N SER A 637 33.59 -19.43 -9.90
CA SER A 637 32.35 -18.66 -9.80
C SER A 637 32.46 -17.24 -10.37
N ILE A 638 33.68 -16.72 -10.52
CA ILE A 638 33.95 -15.36 -10.99
C ILE A 638 34.45 -15.42 -12.44
N LYS A 639 33.76 -14.71 -13.33
CA LYS A 639 34.23 -14.55 -14.71
C LYS A 639 35.55 -13.78 -14.72
N PRO A 640 36.58 -14.22 -15.47
CA PRO A 640 37.88 -13.54 -15.51
C PRO A 640 37.80 -12.03 -15.83
N GLN A 641 36.83 -11.61 -16.66
CA GLN A 641 36.62 -10.20 -17.00
C GLN A 641 36.16 -9.36 -15.79
N ASN A 642 35.48 -9.98 -14.81
CA ASN A 642 34.95 -9.31 -13.63
C ASN A 642 35.89 -9.41 -12.43
N PHE A 643 36.88 -10.32 -12.45
CA PHE A 643 37.80 -10.55 -11.34
C PHE A 643 38.51 -9.28 -10.89
N GLY A 644 39.04 -8.50 -11.83
CA GLY A 644 39.70 -7.23 -11.52
C GLY A 644 38.77 -6.23 -10.80
N LEU A 645 37.48 -6.18 -11.15
CA LEU A 645 36.52 -5.32 -10.47
C LEU A 645 36.18 -5.83 -9.06
N GLN A 646 36.06 -7.15 -8.88
CA GLN A 646 35.69 -7.73 -7.60
C GLN A 646 36.85 -7.74 -6.60
N ILE A 647 38.08 -8.03 -7.04
CA ILE A 647 39.26 -8.02 -6.15
C ILE A 647 39.52 -6.62 -5.58
N HIS A 648 39.07 -5.58 -6.30
CA HIS A 648 39.11 -4.20 -5.83
C HIS A 648 38.24 -3.91 -4.59
N LYS A 649 37.37 -4.84 -4.18
CA LYS A 649 36.72 -4.82 -2.87
C LYS A 649 37.78 -4.76 -1.75
N ASN A 650 38.75 -5.68 -1.79
CA ASN A 650 39.72 -5.91 -0.72
C ASN A 650 41.13 -5.41 -1.05
N CYS A 651 41.46 -5.30 -2.34
CA CYS A 651 42.79 -4.92 -2.83
C CYS A 651 42.78 -3.61 -3.60
N GLU A 652 43.92 -2.93 -3.63
CA GLU A 652 44.24 -1.85 -4.57
C GLU A 652 45.22 -2.34 -5.64
N THR A 653 45.25 -1.65 -6.79
CA THR A 653 46.25 -1.92 -7.83
C THR A 653 47.39 -0.94 -7.68
N ILE A 654 48.57 -1.44 -7.33
CA ILE A 654 49.80 -0.65 -7.28
C ILE A 654 50.64 -0.88 -8.54
N ARG A 655 51.41 0.14 -8.94
CA ARG A 655 52.36 0.06 -10.05
C ARG A 655 53.79 0.08 -9.53
N LYS A 656 54.60 -0.87 -9.98
CA LYS A 656 56.04 -0.92 -9.68
C LYS A 656 56.83 -0.88 -10.98
N TYR A 657 57.95 -0.18 -10.99
CA TYR A 657 58.84 -0.11 -12.16
C TYR A 657 60.05 -1.02 -11.92
N ILE A 658 60.20 -2.04 -12.76
CA ILE A 658 61.33 -2.96 -12.72
C ILE A 658 61.91 -3.04 -14.14
N ALA A 659 63.22 -2.85 -14.30
CA ALA A 659 63.91 -2.95 -15.59
C ALA A 659 63.24 -2.17 -16.76
N LYS A 660 62.80 -0.92 -16.51
CA LYS A 660 62.07 -0.05 -17.47
C LYS A 660 60.69 -0.56 -17.95
N LYS A 661 60.17 -1.64 -17.38
CA LYS A 661 58.78 -2.11 -17.58
C LYS A 661 57.92 -1.77 -16.36
N SER A 662 56.69 -1.33 -16.60
CA SER A 662 55.70 -1.07 -15.54
C SER A 662 54.90 -2.35 -15.27
N ILE A 663 54.94 -2.85 -14.05
CA ILE A 663 54.14 -3.99 -13.61
C ILE A 663 52.97 -3.52 -12.73
N ARG A 664 51.87 -4.27 -12.76
CA ARG A 664 50.69 -4.04 -11.93
C ARG A 664 50.59 -5.18 -10.92
N LEU A 665 50.42 -4.81 -9.66
CA LEU A 665 50.28 -5.76 -8.56
C LEU A 665 48.97 -5.47 -7.83
N TYR A 666 48.26 -6.50 -7.42
CA TYR A 666 47.19 -6.37 -6.42
C TYR A 666 47.81 -6.42 -5.03
N LYS A 667 47.47 -5.43 -4.20
CA LYS A 667 47.87 -5.38 -2.79
C LYS A 667 46.65 -5.20 -1.90
N ILE A 668 46.55 -5.93 -0.79
CA ILE A 668 45.44 -5.75 0.18
C ILE A 668 45.47 -4.30 0.70
N LYS A 669 44.30 -3.67 0.76
CA LYS A 669 44.16 -2.32 1.32
C LYS A 669 44.47 -2.36 2.82
N GLU A 670 45.13 -1.33 3.33
CA GLU A 670 45.60 -1.29 4.72
C GLU A 670 44.47 -1.49 5.74
N ASP A 671 43.29 -0.91 5.48
CA ASP A 671 42.08 -1.03 6.31
C ASP A 671 41.46 -2.43 6.32
N LYS A 672 41.81 -3.29 5.35
CA LYS A 672 41.30 -4.66 5.19
C LYS A 672 42.24 -5.74 5.71
N ILE A 673 43.48 -5.39 6.05
CA ILE A 673 44.48 -6.38 6.52
C ILE A 673 44.00 -7.09 7.78
N ALA A 674 43.65 -6.34 8.84
CA ALA A 674 43.22 -6.92 10.11
C ALA A 674 41.93 -7.75 10.00
N GLU A 675 41.00 -7.33 9.12
CA GLU A 675 39.74 -8.03 8.85
C GLU A 675 39.94 -9.37 8.15
N LEU A 676 40.90 -9.49 7.23
CA LEU A 676 41.14 -10.74 6.50
C LEU A 676 42.12 -11.65 7.25
N GLU A 677 43.09 -11.08 7.97
CA GLU A 677 44.12 -11.82 8.71
C GLU A 677 43.53 -12.74 9.78
N GLN A 678 42.41 -12.35 10.42
CA GLN A 678 41.73 -13.17 11.42
C GLN A 678 41.22 -14.53 10.89
N TYR A 679 41.09 -14.69 9.57
CA TYR A 679 40.62 -15.92 8.92
C TYR A 679 41.76 -16.75 8.30
N VAL A 680 43.00 -16.29 8.39
CA VAL A 680 44.15 -17.00 7.84
C VAL A 680 44.57 -18.07 8.84
N GLU A 681 44.50 -19.35 8.45
CA GLU A 681 44.99 -20.45 9.29
C GLU A 681 46.51 -20.39 9.41
N ASP A 682 47.02 -20.45 10.65
CA ASP A 682 48.45 -20.55 10.98
C ASP A 682 48.98 -21.97 10.67
N ASP A 683 49.00 -22.40 9.41
CA ASP A 683 49.67 -23.65 9.03
C ASP A 683 50.77 -23.46 7.96
N VAL A 684 51.99 -23.72 8.44
CA VAL A 684 53.28 -24.11 7.85
C VAL A 684 53.64 -23.65 6.43
N SER A 685 54.59 -22.70 6.36
CA SER A 685 55.80 -22.63 5.48
C SER A 685 56.15 -21.18 5.17
N GLU A 686 57.22 -20.67 5.77
CA GLU A 686 57.79 -19.32 5.56
C GLU A 686 58.69 -19.19 4.32
N VAL A 687 58.63 -20.14 3.37
CA VAL A 687 59.55 -20.13 2.23
C VAL A 687 58.76 -19.98 0.94
N VAL A 688 59.24 -19.08 0.06
CA VAL A 688 58.72 -18.76 -1.28
C VAL A 688 57.64 -17.66 -1.33
N ILE A 689 57.99 -16.41 -0.97
CA ILE A 689 57.18 -15.22 -1.35
C ILE A 689 57.95 -14.22 -2.23
N ASN A 690 59.27 -14.35 -2.37
CA ASN A 690 60.06 -13.49 -3.25
C ASN A 690 60.57 -14.17 -4.53
N GLU A 691 60.54 -15.50 -4.65
CA GLU A 691 61.07 -16.20 -5.84
C GLU A 691 60.09 -16.22 -7.01
N ILE A 692 58.77 -16.27 -6.77
CA ILE A 692 57.76 -16.33 -7.86
C ILE A 692 57.72 -15.01 -8.66
N ASN A 693 57.96 -13.87 -8.01
CA ASN A 693 58.04 -12.57 -8.68
C ASN A 693 59.37 -12.37 -9.44
N GLU A 694 60.43 -13.13 -9.13
CA GLU A 694 61.73 -13.03 -9.82
C GLU A 694 61.92 -14.13 -10.91
N GLU A 695 61.44 -15.35 -10.70
CA GLU A 695 61.58 -16.45 -11.68
C GLU A 695 60.83 -16.19 -13.00
N HIS A 696 59.66 -15.54 -12.95
CA HIS A 696 58.94 -15.12 -14.15
C HIS A 696 59.59 -13.94 -14.90
N TYR A 697 60.55 -13.24 -14.28
CA TYR A 697 61.32 -12.17 -14.93
C TYR A 697 62.67 -12.63 -15.50
N ASN A 698 63.17 -13.79 -15.09
CA ASN A 698 64.40 -14.38 -15.64
C ASN A 698 64.15 -15.36 -16.81
N THR A 699 62.88 -15.59 -17.21
CA THR A 699 62.52 -16.52 -18.29
C THR A 699 61.71 -15.91 -19.46
N GLN A 700 61.74 -14.58 -19.68
CA GLN A 700 61.22 -13.95 -20.91
C GLN A 700 62.20 -13.03 -21.62
#